data_AF-A0A846TF96-F1
#
_entry.id   AF-A0A846TF96-F1
#
_cell.length_a   1.000
_cell.length_b   1.000
_cell.length_c   1.000
_cell.angle_alpha   90.00
_cell.angle_beta   90.00
_cell.angle_gamma   90.00
#
_symmetry.space_group_name_H-M   'P 1'
#
loop_
_entity.id
_entity.type
_entity.pdbx_description
1 polymer ?
#
loop_
_entity_poly.entity_id
_entity_poly.type
_entity_poly.pdbx_seq_one_letter_code
_entity_poly.pdbx_strand_id
1 'polypeptide(L)'
;MIMVPAMESITIVTLQEKGIDSVVDWFEQRQQSFYALGWFYLRNQQQMEELFYRSIVKVHKELPRYKQDSSFELWVASIFIDICQELSADDGMLASSAESASHQDLFHALDPLPKEEKEAMILTYGTGYSRAEAAHILRVSADKMKELLFSGTQSVRRQLYGTTTFNGCKEYQQNYIDYLEKTMERPEKIEFEIHLYECAECQEDLAAFQDVTLMLHHAEWMSDLPVPDNFIAKIKERLAEKEKQRKLRSKKRKNVALVFVSIFAFVLGIGFFTGAFANVYYAWTEEDEQLRTFLQQGLGQSVNLEAESDGVKIRIKGVVADDYQTLVFYEIEDTNEDKQYVMNFEDGLSIENEREIMKQDTYPRYQFPDLKAEMNKKEKNVYHGKVGLRPLEEESGVIKMNIERIQEFALDEQEVRMGFGYRSNGFKTGEWEFEVPVTKQPSIEYELNEKAEIEGIPIRLDKLIMAPTATLLEYGIPMDGQEKRIDRVQFDDLEVNKVKVKADQFGGGYNYLQPEPNWQILQMYYDPFYGEEPEDVIVQFHSAYFSFEDHKSIELDVNQPYPQTFEYAGSTISIDKVEVGQPTTVVISNHEIENRKFETLHFNIVGEDENEPISIGMETEGVIVDKNGVQYDMNSPTLDYEKIEQPRHFVTDHILMLDGNKVIPKRLDLYGYSSMKYLDDQVKISLD
;
A
#
# COMPACT_ATOMS: atom_id res chain seq x y z
N MET A 1 40.58 -11.18 -63.27
CA MET A 1 41.09 -11.67 -61.97
C MET A 1 40.62 -10.67 -60.94
N ILE A 2 39.58 -11.04 -60.18
CA ILE A 2 38.66 -10.13 -59.46
C ILE A 2 38.94 -10.30 -57.97
N MET A 3 39.53 -9.30 -57.32
CA MET A 3 39.50 -9.11 -55.87
C MET A 3 38.45 -8.03 -55.58
N VAL A 4 37.19 -8.42 -55.34
CA VAL A 4 36.07 -7.48 -55.09
C VAL A 4 35.32 -7.72 -53.76
N PRO A 5 35.21 -8.93 -53.16
CA PRO A 5 34.38 -9.08 -51.95
C PRO A 5 34.99 -8.48 -50.67
N ALA A 6 36.32 -8.38 -50.57
CA ALA A 6 36.98 -7.91 -49.35
C ALA A 6 37.00 -6.37 -49.22
N MET A 7 36.82 -5.62 -50.31
CA MET A 7 36.89 -4.16 -50.30
C MET A 7 35.53 -3.52 -49.92
N GLU A 8 34.42 -4.16 -50.29
CA GLU A 8 33.05 -3.74 -49.94
C GLU A 8 32.73 -3.94 -48.44
N SER A 9 33.19 -5.04 -47.84
CA SER A 9 32.96 -5.31 -46.42
C SER A 9 33.66 -4.28 -45.51
N ILE A 10 34.85 -3.81 -45.89
CA ILE A 10 35.61 -2.76 -45.19
C ILE A 10 34.91 -1.40 -45.32
N THR A 11 34.21 -1.13 -46.44
CA THR A 11 33.44 0.11 -46.63
C THR A 11 32.14 0.11 -45.82
N ILE A 12 31.48 -1.03 -45.64
CA ILE A 12 30.24 -1.13 -44.85
C ILE A 12 30.51 -0.93 -43.35
N VAL A 13 31.61 -1.50 -42.83
CA VAL A 13 32.01 -1.28 -41.42
C VAL A 13 32.35 0.19 -41.17
N THR A 14 33.05 0.84 -42.10
CA THR A 14 33.35 2.29 -42.01
C THR A 14 32.12 3.19 -42.21
N LEU A 15 31.11 2.74 -42.97
CA LEU A 15 29.79 3.39 -43.09
C LEU A 15 28.98 3.32 -41.78
N GLN A 16 29.12 2.24 -41.01
CA GLN A 16 28.41 2.06 -39.73
C GLN A 16 29.04 2.88 -38.59
N GLU A 17 30.37 3.05 -38.56
CA GLU A 17 31.07 3.76 -37.49
C GLU A 17 31.00 5.29 -37.58
N LYS A 18 30.93 5.85 -38.79
CA LYS A 18 31.02 7.30 -39.05
C LYS A 18 29.67 8.02 -39.22
N GLY A 19 28.55 7.30 -39.02
CA GLY A 19 27.21 7.89 -39.01
C GLY A 19 26.68 8.31 -40.39
N ILE A 20 25.73 9.24 -40.41
CA ILE A 20 25.01 9.64 -41.63
C ILE A 20 25.91 10.28 -42.69
N ASP A 21 27.00 10.93 -42.29
CA ASP A 21 27.93 11.61 -43.20
C ASP A 21 28.58 10.65 -44.19
N SER A 22 28.93 9.43 -43.76
CA SER A 22 29.49 8.41 -44.68
C SER A 22 28.48 7.97 -45.74
N VAL A 23 27.19 7.92 -45.40
CA VAL A 23 26.13 7.61 -46.39
C VAL A 23 26.04 8.75 -47.40
N VAL A 24 26.15 10.00 -46.95
CA VAL A 24 26.16 11.15 -47.85
C VAL A 24 27.37 11.10 -48.79
N ASP A 25 28.56 10.83 -48.27
CA ASP A 25 29.78 10.74 -49.07
C ASP A 25 29.71 9.60 -50.10
N TRP A 26 29.04 8.49 -49.78
CA TRP A 26 28.78 7.40 -50.72
C TRP A 26 27.88 7.85 -51.89
N PHE A 27 26.82 8.60 -51.60
CA PHE A 27 25.94 9.19 -52.61
C PHE A 27 26.66 10.26 -53.43
N GLU A 28 27.55 11.05 -52.81
CA GLU A 28 28.35 12.08 -53.49
C GLU A 28 29.31 11.47 -54.51
N GLN A 29 29.98 10.36 -54.18
CA GLN A 29 30.86 9.63 -55.11
C GLN A 29 30.13 9.06 -56.33
N ARG A 30 28.83 8.77 -56.20
CA ARG A 30 27.98 8.18 -57.26
C ARG A 30 26.87 9.13 -57.72
N GLN A 31 27.02 10.44 -57.43
CA GLN A 31 25.95 11.40 -57.62
C GLN A 31 25.48 11.45 -59.07
N GLN A 32 26.39 11.36 -60.04
CA GLN A 32 26.06 11.40 -61.46
C GLN A 32 25.09 10.27 -61.85
N SER A 33 25.41 9.03 -61.49
CA SER A 33 24.61 7.85 -61.85
C SER A 33 23.22 7.88 -61.20
N PHE A 34 23.17 8.18 -59.90
CA PHE A 34 21.89 8.25 -59.17
C PHE A 34 21.06 9.47 -59.58
N TYR A 35 21.69 10.57 -59.97
CA TYR A 35 21.00 11.74 -60.45
C TYR A 35 20.39 11.49 -61.82
N ALA A 36 21.13 10.90 -62.76
CA ALA A 36 20.60 10.49 -64.05
C ALA A 36 19.44 9.49 -63.91
N LEU A 37 19.60 8.50 -63.02
CA LEU A 37 18.56 7.52 -62.73
C LEU A 37 17.31 8.17 -62.12
N GLY A 38 17.43 9.08 -61.16
CA GLY A 38 16.28 9.76 -60.56
C GLY A 38 15.61 10.75 -61.51
N TRP A 39 16.39 11.42 -62.37
CA TRP A 39 15.90 12.39 -63.34
C TRP A 39 14.88 11.78 -64.29
N PHE A 40 15.10 10.52 -64.64
CA PHE A 40 14.20 9.74 -65.45
C PHE A 40 12.78 9.61 -64.85
N TYR A 41 12.66 9.58 -63.52
CA TYR A 41 11.38 9.45 -62.81
C TYR A 41 10.71 10.80 -62.52
N LEU A 42 11.48 11.81 -62.11
CA LEU A 42 10.92 13.00 -61.45
C LEU A 42 11.00 14.27 -62.30
N ARG A 43 11.97 14.39 -63.23
CA ARG A 43 12.21 15.58 -64.10
C ARG A 43 12.10 16.95 -63.40
N ASN A 44 12.29 17.00 -62.08
CA ASN A 44 12.07 18.16 -61.22
C ASN A 44 13.19 18.26 -60.17
N GLN A 45 13.90 19.39 -60.18
CA GLN A 45 15.03 19.63 -59.29
C GLN A 45 14.70 19.49 -57.80
N GLN A 46 13.56 20.02 -57.37
CA GLN A 46 13.15 20.01 -55.96
C GLN A 46 12.80 18.60 -55.50
N GLN A 47 12.15 17.82 -56.37
CA GLN A 47 11.87 16.42 -56.10
C GLN A 47 13.16 15.58 -56.11
N MET A 48 14.16 15.92 -56.95
CA MET A 48 15.49 15.30 -56.90
C MET A 48 16.20 15.54 -55.57
N GLU A 49 16.16 16.77 -55.03
CA GLU A 49 16.72 17.07 -53.70
C GLU A 49 16.01 16.27 -52.59
N GLU A 50 14.68 16.10 -52.69
CA GLU A 50 13.89 15.30 -51.75
C GLU A 50 14.19 13.79 -51.88
N LEU A 51 14.34 13.27 -53.10
CA LEU A 51 14.69 11.89 -53.39
C LEU A 51 16.02 11.51 -52.75
N PHE A 52 17.07 12.30 -52.95
CA PHE A 52 18.37 12.06 -52.33
C PHE A 52 18.31 12.18 -50.81
N TYR A 53 17.62 13.20 -50.29
CA TYR A 53 17.43 13.37 -48.85
C TYR A 53 16.76 12.15 -48.20
N ARG A 54 15.64 11.68 -48.76
CA ARG A 54 14.92 10.50 -48.26
C ARG A 54 15.75 9.23 -48.38
N SER A 55 16.44 9.06 -49.50
CA SER A 55 17.31 7.91 -49.75
C SER A 55 18.43 7.82 -48.72
N ILE A 56 19.17 8.92 -48.49
CA ILE A 56 20.23 8.98 -47.48
C ILE A 56 19.71 8.65 -46.08
N VAL A 57 18.56 9.22 -45.69
CA VAL A 57 17.96 8.97 -44.37
C VAL A 57 17.49 7.52 -44.23
N LYS A 58 16.85 6.95 -45.26
CA LYS A 58 16.34 5.57 -45.25
C LYS A 58 17.48 4.56 -45.22
N VAL A 59 18.50 4.77 -46.06
CA VAL A 59 19.74 3.97 -46.06
C VAL A 59 20.40 4.02 -44.69
N HIS A 60 20.65 5.20 -44.11
CA HIS A 60 21.27 5.30 -42.78
C HIS A 60 20.46 4.58 -41.68
N LYS A 61 19.13 4.67 -41.73
CA LYS A 61 18.24 4.02 -40.75
C LYS A 61 18.23 2.50 -40.89
N GLU A 62 18.29 1.98 -42.11
CA GLU A 62 18.19 0.54 -42.40
C GLU A 62 19.55 -0.16 -42.49
N LEU A 63 20.65 0.60 -42.60
CA LEU A 63 22.02 0.10 -42.66
C LEU A 63 22.39 -0.92 -41.56
N PRO A 64 21.99 -0.76 -40.27
CA PRO A 64 22.27 -1.77 -39.24
C PRO A 64 21.57 -3.12 -39.47
N ARG A 65 20.53 -3.16 -40.32
CA ARG A 65 19.75 -4.35 -40.64
C ARG A 65 20.11 -4.96 -41.99
N TYR A 66 21.05 -4.34 -42.72
CA TYR A 66 21.50 -4.84 -44.00
C TYR A 66 22.17 -6.20 -43.86
N LYS A 67 21.58 -7.23 -44.46
CA LYS A 67 22.14 -8.57 -44.59
C LYS A 67 22.85 -8.60 -45.93
N GLN A 68 24.13 -9.00 -45.97
CA GLN A 68 25.00 -8.98 -47.16
C GLN A 68 24.59 -10.00 -48.24
N ASP A 69 23.28 -10.15 -48.47
CA ASP A 69 22.65 -11.11 -49.38
C ASP A 69 22.65 -10.58 -50.84
N SER A 70 22.94 -9.29 -51.04
CA SER A 70 23.16 -8.61 -52.33
C SER A 70 24.42 -7.72 -52.25
N SER A 71 24.80 -7.07 -53.35
CA SER A 71 25.79 -5.98 -53.26
C SER A 71 25.17 -4.74 -52.60
N PHE A 72 25.99 -3.94 -51.93
CA PHE A 72 25.50 -2.74 -51.24
C PHE A 72 24.87 -1.74 -52.22
N GLU A 73 25.46 -1.62 -53.41
CA GLU A 73 24.97 -0.73 -54.45
C GLU A 73 23.59 -1.15 -54.98
N LEU A 74 23.35 -2.46 -55.18
CA LEU A 74 22.04 -2.97 -55.59
C LEU A 74 20.97 -2.74 -54.53
N TRP A 75 21.34 -2.92 -53.25
CA TRP A 75 20.43 -2.65 -52.14
C TRP A 75 20.07 -1.16 -52.07
N VAL A 76 21.05 -0.25 -52.16
CA VAL A 76 20.79 1.19 -52.19
C VAL A 76 19.97 1.58 -53.42
N ALA A 77 20.28 1.03 -54.59
CA ALA A 77 19.49 1.24 -55.82
C ALA A 77 18.03 0.81 -55.64
N SER A 78 17.76 -0.34 -54.99
CA SER A 78 16.39 -0.76 -54.70
C SER A 78 15.64 0.23 -53.80
N ILE A 79 16.29 0.76 -52.76
CA ILE A 79 15.70 1.78 -51.88
C ILE A 79 15.45 3.08 -52.65
N PHE A 80 16.39 3.46 -53.52
CA PHE A 80 16.30 4.68 -54.32
C PHE A 80 15.15 4.60 -55.33
N ILE A 81 14.99 3.46 -56.03
CA ILE A 81 13.88 3.21 -56.95
C ILE A 81 12.54 3.17 -56.22
N ASP A 82 12.44 2.52 -55.07
CA ASP A 82 11.22 2.55 -54.25
C ASP A 82 10.78 4.00 -53.97
N ILE A 83 11.73 4.88 -53.59
CA ILE A 83 11.44 6.29 -53.32
C ILE A 83 11.10 7.06 -54.61
N CYS A 84 11.75 6.77 -55.74
CA CYS A 84 11.38 7.33 -57.05
C CYS A 84 9.92 6.98 -57.40
N GLN A 85 9.52 5.74 -57.16
CA GLN A 85 8.16 5.28 -57.42
C GLN A 85 7.14 5.95 -56.49
N GLU A 86 7.48 6.13 -55.22
CA GLU A 86 6.64 6.89 -54.25
C GLU A 86 6.47 8.35 -54.69
N LEU A 87 7.56 9.04 -55.04
CA LEU A 87 7.53 10.46 -55.42
C LEU A 87 6.86 10.70 -56.79
N SER A 88 6.99 9.77 -57.73
CA SER A 88 6.34 9.87 -59.04
C SER A 88 4.82 9.59 -59.00
N ALA A 89 4.33 8.87 -57.98
CA ALA A 89 2.90 8.61 -57.80
C ALA A 89 2.13 9.83 -57.24
N ASP A 90 2.82 10.71 -56.50
CA ASP A 90 2.24 11.94 -55.91
C ASP A 90 2.04 13.07 -56.95
N ASP A 91 2.69 12.99 -58.12
CA ASP A 91 2.73 14.06 -59.13
C ASP A 91 1.75 13.81 -60.29
N GLY A 92 0.48 13.60 -59.95
CA GLY A 92 -0.61 13.73 -60.90
C GLY A 92 -0.68 15.17 -61.42
N MET A 93 -0.17 15.39 -62.63
CA MET A 93 -0.09 16.65 -63.39
C MET A 93 0.99 17.64 -62.93
N LEU A 94 2.14 17.62 -63.61
CA LEU A 94 2.79 18.81 -64.19
C LEU A 94 3.91 18.38 -65.14
N ALA A 95 3.57 18.18 -66.41
CA ALA A 95 4.54 18.14 -67.48
C ALA A 95 5.12 19.56 -67.67
N SER A 96 6.19 19.89 -66.94
CA SER A 96 7.02 21.04 -67.29
C SER A 96 8.07 20.61 -68.30
N SER A 97 7.86 21.03 -69.55
CA SER A 97 8.83 20.99 -70.62
C SER A 97 10.09 21.77 -70.21
N ALA A 98 11.18 21.05 -69.94
CA ALA A 98 12.51 21.64 -69.88
C ALA A 98 13.23 21.31 -71.20
N GLU A 99 13.42 22.33 -72.02
CA GLU A 99 14.30 22.34 -73.17
C GLU A 99 15.75 22.10 -72.70
N SER A 100 16.27 20.90 -72.95
CA SER A 100 17.72 20.67 -72.98
C SER A 100 18.03 19.74 -74.15
N ALA A 101 18.77 20.30 -75.10
CA ALA A 101 19.07 19.75 -76.41
C ALA A 101 20.05 18.57 -76.34
N SER A 102 19.68 17.44 -76.95
CA SER A 102 20.51 16.61 -77.87
C SER A 102 20.02 15.16 -78.07
N HIS A 103 19.01 14.67 -77.34
CA HIS A 103 18.61 13.24 -77.39
C HIS A 103 17.10 13.00 -77.67
N GLN A 104 16.50 13.79 -78.57
CA GLN A 104 15.04 13.89 -78.75
C GLN A 104 14.34 12.57 -79.12
N ASP A 105 14.90 11.71 -79.96
CA ASP A 105 14.11 10.60 -80.53
C ASP A 105 13.90 9.42 -79.57
N LEU A 106 14.90 9.09 -78.73
CA LEU A 106 14.85 7.93 -77.83
C LEU A 106 14.02 8.19 -76.57
N PHE A 107 14.14 9.38 -75.97
CA PHE A 107 13.32 9.74 -74.80
C PHE A 107 11.85 9.88 -75.15
N HIS A 108 11.54 10.44 -76.33
CA HIS A 108 10.16 10.47 -76.83
C HIS A 108 9.63 9.05 -77.11
N ALA A 109 10.49 8.12 -77.57
CA ALA A 109 10.09 6.74 -77.79
C ALA A 109 9.89 5.94 -76.49
N LEU A 110 10.64 6.25 -75.42
CA LEU A 110 10.49 5.61 -74.09
C LEU A 110 9.33 6.19 -73.28
N ASP A 111 9.01 7.48 -73.42
CA ASP A 111 8.00 8.13 -72.58
C ASP A 111 6.61 7.45 -72.54
N PRO A 112 6.05 6.98 -73.66
CA PRO A 112 4.73 6.37 -73.70
C PRO A 112 4.69 4.91 -73.25
N LEU A 113 5.82 4.30 -72.90
CA LEU A 113 5.86 2.89 -72.47
C LEU A 113 5.15 2.70 -71.11
N PRO A 114 4.53 1.53 -70.90
CA PRO A 114 4.13 1.08 -69.57
C PRO A 114 5.29 1.18 -68.58
N LYS A 115 4.99 1.61 -67.34
CA LYS A 115 5.99 1.89 -66.31
C LYS A 115 6.99 0.73 -66.13
N GLU A 116 6.50 -0.51 -65.99
CA GLU A 116 7.35 -1.69 -65.80
C GLU A 116 8.28 -1.98 -67.01
N GLU A 117 7.80 -1.81 -68.24
CA GLU A 117 8.63 -1.97 -69.45
C GLU A 117 9.72 -0.90 -69.49
N LYS A 118 9.35 0.35 -69.22
CA LYS A 118 10.23 1.52 -69.21
C LYS A 118 11.35 1.36 -68.16
N GLU A 119 10.99 0.98 -66.94
CA GLU A 119 11.93 0.74 -65.84
C GLU A 119 12.88 -0.43 -66.16
N ALA A 120 12.36 -1.53 -66.72
CA ALA A 120 13.17 -2.67 -67.12
C ALA A 120 14.22 -2.29 -68.17
N MET A 121 13.81 -1.57 -69.22
CA MET A 121 14.73 -1.12 -70.28
C MET A 121 15.82 -0.18 -69.75
N ILE A 122 15.50 0.70 -68.82
CA ILE A 122 16.45 1.69 -68.32
C ILE A 122 17.41 1.10 -67.31
N LEU A 123 16.95 0.22 -66.43
CA LEU A 123 17.85 -0.46 -65.51
C LEU A 123 18.83 -1.38 -66.27
N THR A 124 18.37 -2.06 -67.31
CA THR A 124 19.25 -2.98 -68.06
C THR A 124 20.11 -2.27 -69.10
N TYR A 125 19.50 -1.50 -70.00
CA TYR A 125 20.23 -0.89 -71.12
C TYR A 125 20.68 0.54 -70.84
N GLY A 126 19.96 1.29 -70.01
CA GLY A 126 20.41 2.60 -69.54
C GLY A 126 21.57 2.44 -68.56
N THR A 127 21.30 2.03 -67.33
CA THR A 127 22.29 1.96 -66.24
C THR A 127 23.30 0.82 -66.37
N GLY A 128 23.07 -0.14 -67.27
CA GLY A 128 23.97 -1.27 -67.49
C GLY A 128 23.89 -2.38 -66.45
N TYR A 129 22.83 -2.44 -65.63
CA TYR A 129 22.62 -3.58 -64.73
C TYR A 129 22.33 -4.84 -65.54
N SER A 130 22.87 -5.98 -65.11
CA SER A 130 22.49 -7.26 -65.69
C SER A 130 20.99 -7.53 -65.48
N ARG A 131 20.40 -8.41 -66.30
CA ARG A 131 18.99 -8.81 -66.14
C ARG A 131 18.67 -9.30 -64.73
N ALA A 132 19.59 -10.05 -64.11
CA ALA A 132 19.43 -10.56 -62.75
C ALA A 132 19.41 -9.42 -61.71
N GLU A 133 20.27 -8.43 -61.87
CA GLU A 133 20.35 -7.25 -60.99
C GLU A 133 19.13 -6.34 -61.13
N ALA A 134 18.71 -6.06 -62.37
CA ALA A 134 17.51 -5.28 -62.64
C ALA A 134 16.24 -5.99 -62.12
N ALA A 135 16.15 -7.32 -62.29
CA ALA A 135 15.06 -8.12 -61.73
C ALA A 135 15.04 -8.07 -60.19
N HIS A 136 16.21 -8.07 -59.55
CA HIS A 136 16.32 -7.91 -58.10
C HIS A 136 15.85 -6.53 -57.63
N ILE A 137 16.27 -5.46 -58.31
CA ILE A 137 15.86 -4.08 -58.00
C ILE A 137 14.34 -3.93 -58.14
N LEU A 138 13.76 -4.43 -59.23
CA LEU A 138 12.31 -4.34 -59.50
C LEU A 138 11.46 -5.39 -58.78
N ARG A 139 12.09 -6.34 -58.07
CA ARG A 139 11.43 -7.46 -57.36
C ARG A 139 10.55 -8.33 -58.28
N VAL A 140 11.02 -8.59 -59.51
CA VAL A 140 10.35 -9.46 -60.50
C VAL A 140 11.18 -10.72 -60.79
N SER A 141 10.57 -11.75 -61.38
CA SER A 141 11.31 -12.95 -61.81
C SER A 141 12.19 -12.66 -63.04
N ALA A 142 13.23 -13.47 -63.25
CA ALA A 142 14.07 -13.37 -64.45
C ALA A 142 13.26 -13.53 -65.75
N ASP A 143 12.28 -14.44 -65.76
CA ASP A 143 11.37 -14.62 -66.91
C ASP A 143 10.51 -13.38 -67.15
N LYS A 144 9.95 -12.80 -66.08
CA LYS A 144 9.17 -11.56 -66.19
C LYS A 144 10.02 -10.40 -66.69
N MET A 145 11.27 -10.31 -66.23
CA MET A 145 12.23 -9.32 -66.72
C MET A 145 12.49 -9.48 -68.23
N LYS A 146 12.66 -10.73 -68.70
CA LYS A 146 12.83 -11.03 -70.13
C LYS A 146 11.60 -10.63 -70.95
N GLU A 147 10.39 -10.89 -70.45
CA GLU A 147 9.13 -10.44 -71.08
C GLU A 147 9.03 -8.92 -71.16
N LEU A 148 9.39 -8.20 -70.09
CA LEU A 148 9.36 -6.73 -70.03
C LEU A 148 10.37 -6.10 -71.00
N LEU A 149 11.59 -6.65 -71.08
CA LEU A 149 12.58 -6.20 -72.06
C LEU A 149 12.13 -6.47 -73.50
N PHE A 150 11.53 -7.64 -73.75
CA PHE A 150 11.04 -7.99 -75.09
C PHE A 150 9.89 -7.08 -75.53
N SER A 151 8.87 -6.90 -74.68
CA SER A 151 7.73 -6.02 -74.93
C SER A 151 8.16 -4.56 -75.03
N GLY A 152 9.01 -4.09 -74.13
CA GLY A 152 9.57 -2.73 -74.16
C GLY A 152 10.33 -2.44 -75.45
N THR A 153 11.20 -3.36 -75.90
CA THR A 153 11.90 -3.20 -77.18
C THR A 153 10.94 -3.17 -78.37
N GLN A 154 9.88 -3.97 -78.37
CA GLN A 154 8.83 -3.86 -79.39
C GLN A 154 8.09 -2.53 -79.35
N SER A 155 7.78 -2.02 -78.15
CA SER A 155 7.11 -0.74 -77.94
C SER A 155 7.96 0.43 -78.47
N VAL A 156 9.25 0.47 -78.12
CA VAL A 156 10.20 1.48 -78.63
C VAL A 156 10.35 1.39 -80.14
N ARG A 157 10.46 0.18 -80.68
CA ARG A 157 10.56 -0.04 -82.14
C ARG A 157 9.36 0.51 -82.89
N ARG A 158 8.13 0.31 -82.37
CA ARG A 158 6.91 0.90 -82.96
C ARG A 158 6.94 2.43 -82.95
N GLN A 159 7.50 3.04 -81.91
CA GLN A 159 7.61 4.50 -81.82
C GLN A 159 8.67 5.05 -82.78
N LEU A 160 9.82 4.39 -82.90
CA LEU A 160 10.94 4.86 -83.73
C LEU A 160 10.71 4.63 -85.23
N TYR A 161 10.14 3.49 -85.62
CA TYR A 161 10.03 3.10 -87.03
C TYR A 161 8.59 3.15 -87.57
N GLY A 162 7.58 3.40 -86.74
CA GLY A 162 6.17 3.47 -87.15
C GLY A 162 5.51 2.10 -87.37
N THR A 163 4.53 2.02 -88.28
CA THR A 163 3.74 0.79 -88.59
C THR A 163 4.47 -0.23 -89.46
N THR A 164 5.80 -0.20 -89.53
CA THR A 164 6.59 -1.21 -90.26
C THR A 164 6.30 -2.59 -89.67
N THR A 165 5.77 -3.50 -90.48
CA THR A 165 5.44 -4.85 -90.04
C THR A 165 6.71 -5.69 -89.98
N PHE A 166 7.32 -5.76 -88.80
CA PHE A 166 8.39 -6.71 -88.52
C PHE A 166 7.76 -8.10 -88.37
N ASN A 167 7.97 -8.95 -89.38
CA ASN A 167 7.27 -10.22 -89.56
C ASN A 167 8.13 -11.45 -89.19
N GLY A 168 9.08 -11.32 -88.26
CA GLY A 168 9.85 -12.46 -87.79
C GLY A 168 8.97 -13.59 -87.25
N CYS A 169 9.42 -14.84 -87.41
CA CYS A 169 8.73 -16.03 -86.93
C CYS A 169 8.52 -15.97 -85.41
N LYS A 170 7.25 -16.02 -84.98
CA LYS A 170 6.87 -15.92 -83.55
C LYS A 170 7.57 -16.94 -82.65
N GLU A 171 7.85 -18.13 -83.16
CA GLU A 171 8.51 -19.21 -82.41
C GLU A 171 9.96 -18.88 -82.06
N TYR A 172 10.63 -18.03 -82.86
CA TYR A 172 12.02 -17.65 -82.66
C TYR A 172 12.20 -16.28 -81.98
N GLN A 173 11.13 -15.49 -81.83
CA GLN A 173 11.21 -14.19 -81.17
C GLN A 173 11.68 -14.28 -79.70
N GLN A 174 11.34 -15.36 -79.00
CA GLN A 174 11.77 -15.60 -77.61
C GLN A 174 13.29 -15.80 -77.47
N ASN A 175 13.98 -16.07 -78.58
CA ASN A 175 15.41 -16.35 -78.63
C ASN A 175 16.24 -15.07 -78.82
N TYR A 176 15.61 -13.93 -79.17
CA TYR A 176 16.33 -12.71 -79.56
C TYR A 176 17.20 -12.16 -78.43
N ILE A 177 16.64 -12.01 -77.22
CA ILE A 177 17.36 -11.47 -76.06
C ILE A 177 18.55 -12.39 -75.69
N ASP A 178 18.32 -13.69 -75.57
CA ASP A 178 19.36 -14.63 -75.15
C ASP A 178 20.46 -14.79 -76.20
N TYR A 179 20.12 -14.62 -77.49
CA TYR A 179 21.09 -14.59 -78.58
C TYR A 179 21.96 -13.33 -78.53
N LEU A 180 21.34 -12.15 -78.40
CA LEU A 180 22.06 -10.87 -78.37
C LEU A 180 22.96 -10.73 -77.13
N GLU A 181 22.51 -11.25 -75.98
CA GLU A 181 23.29 -11.26 -74.74
C GLU A 181 24.30 -12.41 -74.65
N LYS A 182 24.31 -13.32 -75.64
CA LYS A 182 25.19 -14.49 -75.69
C LYS A 182 24.99 -15.46 -74.51
N THR A 183 23.76 -15.58 -74.01
CA THR A 183 23.38 -16.47 -72.90
C THR A 183 22.72 -17.78 -73.37
N MET A 184 22.55 -17.95 -74.67
CA MET A 184 21.93 -19.14 -75.27
C MET A 184 22.85 -20.36 -75.25
N GLU A 185 22.31 -21.54 -74.94
CA GLU A 185 23.04 -22.80 -74.95
C GLU A 185 23.46 -23.20 -76.37
N ARG A 186 24.60 -23.89 -76.49
CA ARG A 186 25.23 -24.15 -77.80
C ARG A 186 24.31 -24.87 -78.82
N PRO A 187 23.53 -25.91 -78.45
CA PRO A 187 22.65 -26.58 -79.40
C PRO A 187 21.53 -25.67 -79.93
N GLU A 188 20.87 -24.92 -79.04
CA GLU A 188 19.78 -23.99 -79.37
C GLU A 188 20.29 -22.82 -80.22
N LYS A 189 21.50 -22.34 -79.92
CA LYS A 189 22.16 -21.30 -80.71
C LYS A 189 22.42 -21.72 -82.15
N ILE A 190 22.91 -22.94 -82.36
CA ILE A 190 23.17 -23.46 -83.71
C ILE A 190 21.86 -23.58 -84.50
N GLU A 191 20.80 -24.10 -83.87
CA GLU A 191 19.48 -24.20 -84.49
C GLU A 191 18.92 -22.82 -84.88
N PHE A 192 19.03 -21.84 -83.99
CA PHE A 192 18.59 -20.48 -84.28
C PHE A 192 19.43 -19.79 -85.38
N GLU A 193 20.75 -19.99 -85.39
CA GLU A 193 21.63 -19.45 -86.45
C GLU A 193 21.34 -20.07 -87.83
N ILE A 194 20.99 -21.36 -87.89
CA ILE A 194 20.51 -22.00 -89.13
C ILE A 194 19.23 -21.33 -89.61
N HIS A 195 18.25 -21.12 -88.73
CA HIS A 195 17.01 -20.43 -89.10
C HIS A 195 17.26 -18.99 -89.55
N LEU A 196 18.12 -18.24 -88.85
CA LEU A 196 18.51 -16.89 -89.24
C LEU A 196 19.14 -16.87 -90.64
N TYR A 197 19.96 -17.85 -91.01
CA TYR A 197 20.54 -17.93 -92.35
C TYR A 197 19.48 -18.11 -93.45
N GLU A 198 18.39 -18.81 -93.15
CA GLU A 198 17.34 -19.17 -94.12
C GLU A 198 16.13 -18.19 -94.14
N CYS A 199 15.95 -17.35 -93.11
CA CYS A 199 14.78 -16.48 -92.95
C CYS A 199 15.16 -14.99 -92.92
N ALA A 200 14.99 -14.30 -94.04
CA ALA A 200 15.27 -12.85 -94.17
C ALA A 200 14.42 -11.99 -93.22
N GLU A 201 13.15 -12.36 -92.99
CA GLU A 201 12.26 -11.62 -92.08
C GLU A 201 12.75 -11.69 -90.62
N CYS A 202 13.30 -12.83 -90.17
CA CYS A 202 13.91 -12.95 -88.85
C CYS A 202 15.26 -12.22 -88.74
N GLN A 203 16.03 -12.12 -89.82
CA GLN A 203 17.26 -11.31 -89.83
C GLN A 203 16.94 -9.82 -89.65
N GLU A 204 15.97 -9.31 -90.39
CA GLU A 204 15.51 -7.91 -90.29
C GLU A 204 14.86 -7.62 -88.93
N ASP A 205 14.02 -8.52 -88.42
CA ASP A 205 13.37 -8.38 -87.10
C ASP A 205 14.40 -8.38 -85.96
N LEU A 206 15.39 -9.28 -86.01
CA LEU A 206 16.48 -9.33 -85.03
C LEU A 206 17.42 -8.12 -85.12
N ALA A 207 17.76 -7.65 -86.33
CA ALA A 207 18.59 -6.46 -86.52
C ALA A 207 17.91 -5.21 -85.94
N ALA A 208 16.62 -5.01 -86.22
CA ALA A 208 15.86 -3.90 -85.65
C ALA A 208 15.73 -4.01 -84.11
N PHE A 209 15.64 -5.24 -83.57
CA PHE A 209 15.66 -5.48 -82.13
C PHE A 209 17.05 -5.15 -81.51
N GLN A 210 18.12 -5.47 -82.22
CA GLN A 210 19.49 -5.13 -81.82
C GLN A 210 19.75 -3.62 -81.85
N ASP A 211 19.24 -2.92 -82.85
CA ASP A 211 19.38 -1.47 -82.99
C ASP A 211 18.82 -0.72 -81.77
N VAL A 212 17.62 -1.08 -81.30
CA VAL A 212 17.01 -0.49 -80.10
C VAL A 212 17.88 -0.71 -78.86
N THR A 213 18.37 -1.95 -78.68
CA THR A 213 19.24 -2.30 -77.56
C THR A 213 20.56 -1.52 -77.60
N LEU A 214 21.18 -1.39 -78.77
CA LEU A 214 22.43 -0.64 -78.96
C LEU A 214 22.25 0.87 -78.76
N MET A 215 21.13 1.43 -79.24
CA MET A 215 20.80 2.84 -79.01
C MET A 215 20.69 3.13 -77.53
N LEU A 216 19.99 2.29 -76.75
CA LEU A 216 19.85 2.50 -75.31
C LEU A 216 21.18 2.32 -74.54
N HIS A 217 21.98 1.32 -74.92
CA HIS A 217 23.26 1.04 -74.28
C HIS A 217 24.33 2.11 -74.55
N HIS A 218 24.30 2.76 -75.71
CA HIS A 218 25.28 3.80 -76.09
C HIS A 218 24.73 5.22 -75.96
N ALA A 219 23.51 5.39 -75.50
CA ALA A 219 22.98 6.73 -75.36
C ALA A 219 23.72 7.42 -74.19
N GLU A 220 24.52 8.44 -74.52
CA GLU A 220 25.35 9.23 -73.61
C GLU A 220 24.51 10.13 -72.66
N TRP A 221 23.17 10.03 -72.72
CA TRP A 221 22.23 10.83 -71.91
C TRP A 221 22.42 10.71 -70.40
N MET A 222 22.90 9.57 -69.88
CA MET A 222 23.15 9.43 -68.45
C MET A 222 24.44 10.15 -68.01
N SER A 223 25.45 10.23 -68.90
CA SER A 223 26.69 10.95 -68.63
C SER A 223 26.57 12.46 -68.87
N ASP A 224 25.63 12.89 -69.72
CA ASP A 224 25.49 14.29 -70.16
C ASP A 224 24.53 15.13 -69.31
N LEU A 225 23.78 14.53 -68.37
CA LEU A 225 22.88 15.27 -67.48
C LEU A 225 23.68 16.07 -66.45
N PRO A 226 23.66 17.42 -66.48
CA PRO A 226 24.42 18.22 -65.52
C PRO A 226 23.77 18.16 -64.14
N VAL A 227 24.51 17.66 -63.15
CA VAL A 227 24.14 17.78 -61.72
C VAL A 227 24.38 19.23 -61.28
N PRO A 228 23.39 19.93 -60.71
CA PRO A 228 23.60 21.32 -60.29
C PRO A 228 24.68 21.47 -59.23
N ASP A 229 25.46 22.54 -59.36
CA ASP A 229 26.47 22.90 -58.37
C ASP A 229 25.84 23.02 -56.96
N ASN A 230 26.54 22.48 -55.96
CA ASN A 230 26.11 22.46 -54.55
C ASN A 230 24.85 21.62 -54.23
N PHE A 231 24.42 20.70 -55.11
CA PHE A 231 23.27 19.83 -54.87
C PHE A 231 23.39 19.02 -53.55
N ILE A 232 24.47 18.25 -53.37
CA ILE A 232 24.71 17.49 -52.14
C ILE A 232 24.91 18.41 -50.92
N ALA A 233 25.51 19.59 -51.11
CA ALA A 233 25.74 20.55 -50.02
C ALA A 233 24.42 21.05 -49.40
N LYS A 234 23.40 21.33 -50.20
CA LYS A 234 22.05 21.68 -49.71
C LYS A 234 21.42 20.55 -48.87
N ILE A 235 21.63 19.31 -49.28
CA ILE A 235 21.12 18.14 -48.55
C ILE A 235 21.86 17.98 -47.22
N LYS A 236 23.19 18.18 -47.20
CA LYS A 236 24.01 18.21 -45.97
C LYS A 236 23.51 19.26 -44.98
N GLU A 237 23.23 20.47 -45.42
CA GLU A 237 22.69 21.55 -44.57
C GLU A 237 21.33 21.18 -43.95
N ARG A 238 20.42 20.62 -44.77
CA ARG A 238 19.09 20.19 -44.31
C ARG A 238 19.15 19.06 -43.28
N LEU A 239 20.10 18.14 -43.41
CA LEU A 239 20.32 17.06 -42.43
C LEU A 239 20.81 17.61 -41.08
N ALA A 240 21.77 18.53 -41.10
CA ALA A 240 22.33 19.15 -39.89
C ALA A 240 21.29 19.93 -39.08
N GLU A 241 20.43 20.71 -39.74
CA GLU A 241 19.39 21.51 -39.07
C GLU A 241 18.36 20.61 -38.34
N LYS A 242 17.93 19.51 -38.96
CA LYS A 242 17.01 18.56 -38.31
C LYS A 242 17.64 17.86 -37.10
N GLU A 243 18.94 17.54 -37.14
CA GLU A 243 19.62 16.92 -36.00
C GLU A 243 19.71 17.87 -34.80
N LYS A 244 19.99 19.16 -35.05
CA LYS A 244 20.02 20.21 -34.03
C LYS A 244 18.67 20.36 -33.32
N GLN A 245 17.57 20.38 -34.08
CA GLN A 245 16.22 20.45 -33.51
C GLN A 245 15.88 19.21 -32.66
N ARG A 246 16.33 18.01 -33.06
CA ARG A 246 16.13 16.77 -32.31
C ARG A 246 16.86 16.79 -30.96
N LYS A 247 18.12 17.27 -30.93
CA LYS A 247 18.91 17.40 -29.69
C LYS A 247 18.27 18.36 -28.69
N LEU A 248 17.71 19.48 -29.15
CA LEU A 248 17.00 20.44 -28.30
C LEU A 248 15.73 19.85 -27.66
N ARG A 249 14.90 19.12 -28.43
CA ARG A 249 13.69 18.46 -27.92
C ARG A 249 13.99 17.37 -26.89
N SER A 250 15.05 16.59 -27.11
CA SER A 250 15.52 15.55 -26.18
C SER A 250 15.96 16.15 -24.83
N LYS A 251 16.74 17.24 -24.86
CA LYS A 251 17.19 17.94 -23.64
C LYS A 251 16.02 18.46 -22.80
N LYS A 252 14.97 19.00 -23.45
CA LYS A 252 13.76 19.48 -22.76
C LYS A 252 13.00 18.33 -22.08
N ARG A 253 12.86 17.16 -22.72
CA ARG A 253 12.17 15.99 -22.14
C ARG A 253 12.93 15.39 -20.94
N LYS A 254 14.26 15.32 -21.02
CA LYS A 254 15.09 14.82 -19.90
C LYS A 254 14.96 15.70 -18.65
N ASN A 255 14.93 17.03 -18.82
CA ASN A 255 14.75 17.94 -17.70
C ASN A 255 13.37 17.80 -17.04
N VAL A 256 12.30 17.58 -17.81
CA VAL A 256 10.96 17.34 -17.27
C VAL A 256 10.91 16.02 -16.49
N ALA A 257 11.50 14.95 -17.02
CA ALA A 257 11.57 13.67 -16.32
C ALA A 257 12.32 13.76 -14.98
N LEU A 258 13.42 14.53 -14.92
CA LEU A 258 14.17 14.77 -13.69
C LEU A 258 13.31 15.46 -12.62
N VAL A 259 12.52 16.46 -13.00
CA VAL A 259 11.60 17.15 -12.08
C VAL A 259 10.54 16.19 -11.53
N PHE A 260 9.94 15.35 -12.39
CA PHE A 260 8.96 14.36 -11.93
C PHE A 260 9.55 13.33 -10.97
N VAL A 261 10.77 12.83 -11.24
CA VAL A 261 11.46 11.91 -10.33
C VAL A 261 11.74 12.57 -8.99
N SER A 262 12.19 13.82 -8.98
CA SER A 262 12.42 14.57 -7.73
C SER A 262 11.14 14.79 -6.93
N ILE A 263 10.02 15.15 -7.58
CA ILE A 263 8.72 15.30 -6.91
C ILE A 263 8.25 13.97 -6.32
N PHE A 264 8.36 12.87 -7.09
CA PHE A 264 7.94 11.56 -6.62
C PHE A 264 8.78 11.07 -5.45
N ALA A 265 10.10 11.28 -5.49
CA ALA A 265 11.00 10.99 -4.38
C ALA A 265 10.67 11.84 -3.13
N PHE A 266 10.28 13.10 -3.32
CA PHE A 266 9.87 13.98 -2.22
C PHE A 266 8.55 13.53 -1.58
N VAL A 267 7.56 13.12 -2.38
CA VAL A 267 6.28 12.57 -1.89
C VAL A 267 6.49 11.25 -1.14
N LEU A 268 7.30 10.35 -1.69
CA LEU A 268 7.67 9.11 -1.01
C LEU A 268 8.43 9.38 0.30
N GLY A 269 9.34 10.36 0.30
CA GLY A 269 10.06 10.78 1.50
C GLY A 269 9.11 11.29 2.57
N ILE A 270 8.22 12.23 2.25
CA ILE A 270 7.23 12.76 3.19
C ILE A 270 6.34 11.64 3.74
N GLY A 271 5.79 10.80 2.88
CA GLY A 271 4.88 9.75 3.33
C GLY A 271 5.55 8.69 4.21
N PHE A 272 6.85 8.45 4.02
CA PHE A 272 7.65 7.57 4.89
C PHE A 272 7.94 8.22 6.26
N PHE A 273 8.38 9.48 6.29
CA PHE A 273 8.73 10.16 7.54
C PHE A 273 7.52 10.57 8.38
N THR A 274 6.37 10.84 7.76
CA THR A 274 5.15 11.25 8.47
C THR A 274 4.23 10.09 8.85
N GLY A 275 4.58 8.86 8.47
CA GLY A 275 3.69 7.69 8.65
C GLY A 275 2.43 7.72 7.78
N ALA A 276 2.26 8.69 6.87
CA ALA A 276 1.05 8.85 6.06
C ALA A 276 0.73 7.60 5.21
N PHE A 277 1.72 6.84 4.77
CA PHE A 277 1.48 5.57 4.08
C PHE A 277 0.92 4.48 4.99
N ALA A 278 1.41 4.38 6.23
CA ALA A 278 0.85 3.46 7.22
C ALA A 278 -0.59 3.85 7.56
N ASN A 279 -0.84 5.16 7.71
CA ASN A 279 -2.18 5.68 7.96
C ASN A 279 -3.17 5.26 6.86
N VAL A 280 -2.83 5.50 5.58
CA VAL A 280 -3.67 5.11 4.43
C VAL A 280 -3.80 3.59 4.27
N TYR A 281 -2.71 2.85 4.48
CA TYR A 281 -2.72 1.39 4.38
C TYR A 281 -3.68 0.78 5.40
N TYR A 282 -3.50 1.08 6.70
CA TYR A 282 -4.34 0.51 7.75
C TYR A 282 -5.76 1.06 7.77
N ALA A 283 -5.99 2.29 7.28
CA ALA A 283 -7.35 2.79 7.04
C ALA A 283 -8.12 1.94 6.03
N TRP A 284 -7.43 1.24 5.13
CA TRP A 284 -8.05 0.37 4.14
C TRP A 284 -8.03 -1.11 4.53
N THR A 285 -7.02 -1.57 5.27
CA THR A 285 -6.83 -3.00 5.57
C THR A 285 -7.28 -3.43 6.96
N GLU A 286 -7.40 -2.53 7.93
CA GLU A 286 -7.77 -2.87 9.30
C GLU A 286 -9.17 -2.35 9.65
N GLU A 287 -10.05 -3.28 10.03
CA GLU A 287 -11.45 -3.01 10.34
C GLU A 287 -11.65 -2.69 11.82
N ASP A 288 -10.83 -3.27 12.70
CA ASP A 288 -10.84 -2.97 14.13
C ASP A 288 -10.33 -1.55 14.37
N GLU A 289 -11.23 -0.65 14.78
CA GLU A 289 -10.93 0.76 14.98
C GLU A 289 -9.90 0.99 16.09
N GLN A 290 -9.91 0.15 17.14
CA GLN A 290 -8.99 0.26 18.24
C GLN A 290 -7.59 -0.17 17.77
N LEU A 291 -7.45 -1.36 17.20
CA LEU A 291 -6.16 -1.84 16.67
C LEU A 291 -5.60 -0.90 15.59
N ARG A 292 -6.46 -0.44 14.67
CA ARG A 292 -6.10 0.50 13.61
C ARG A 292 -5.42 1.75 14.17
N THR A 293 -5.92 2.29 15.28
CA THR A 293 -5.32 3.49 15.90
C THR A 293 -3.87 3.24 16.30
N PHE A 294 -3.56 2.09 16.92
CA PHE A 294 -2.18 1.71 17.26
C PHE A 294 -1.31 1.51 16.02
N LEU A 295 -1.82 0.82 15.00
CA LEU A 295 -1.07 0.51 13.78
C LEU A 295 -0.73 1.76 12.96
N GLN A 296 -1.66 2.72 12.89
CA GLN A 296 -1.46 4.00 12.18
C GLN A 296 -0.39 4.88 12.85
N GLN A 297 -0.26 4.77 14.18
CA GLN A 297 0.76 5.47 14.97
C GLN A 297 2.09 4.69 15.06
N GLY A 298 2.17 3.49 14.47
CA GLY A 298 3.36 2.64 14.54
C GLY A 298 3.61 2.04 15.94
N LEU A 299 2.60 2.01 16.80
CA LEU A 299 2.68 1.54 18.18
C LEU A 299 2.33 0.05 18.32
N GLY A 300 1.79 -0.57 17.27
CA GLY A 300 1.39 -1.99 17.26
C GLY A 300 2.01 -2.78 16.12
N GLN A 301 1.90 -4.11 16.22
CA GLN A 301 2.32 -5.05 15.19
C GLN A 301 1.11 -5.80 14.65
N SER A 302 0.93 -5.82 13.32
CA SER A 302 -0.05 -6.68 12.66
C SER A 302 0.56 -8.07 12.49
N VAL A 303 -0.17 -9.11 12.89
CA VAL A 303 0.32 -10.51 12.88
C VAL A 303 -0.54 -11.44 12.03
N ASN A 304 -1.86 -11.19 11.91
CA ASN A 304 -2.81 -11.93 11.07
C ASN A 304 -2.63 -13.47 11.10
N LEU A 305 -2.57 -14.04 12.30
CA LEU A 305 -2.50 -15.49 12.50
C LEU A 305 -3.93 -16.05 12.59
N GLU A 306 -4.16 -17.26 12.09
CA GLU A 306 -5.50 -17.90 12.08
C GLU A 306 -5.39 -19.37 12.51
N ALA A 307 -6.33 -19.80 13.35
CA ALA A 307 -6.54 -21.21 13.70
C ALA A 307 -8.04 -21.51 13.75
N GLU A 308 -8.43 -22.75 13.46
CA GLU A 308 -9.83 -23.19 13.45
C GLU A 308 -9.99 -24.52 14.19
N SER A 309 -10.99 -24.59 15.06
CA SER A 309 -11.32 -25.77 15.86
C SER A 309 -12.81 -25.79 16.17
N ASP A 310 -13.45 -26.96 16.11
CA ASP A 310 -14.89 -27.16 16.36
C ASP A 310 -15.84 -26.16 15.64
N GLY A 311 -15.48 -25.75 14.41
CA GLY A 311 -16.25 -24.76 13.65
C GLY A 311 -16.26 -23.36 14.28
N VAL A 312 -15.21 -23.02 15.01
CA VAL A 312 -14.88 -21.64 15.38
C VAL A 312 -13.48 -21.34 14.91
N LYS A 313 -13.35 -20.18 14.28
CA LYS A 313 -12.12 -19.65 13.75
C LYS A 313 -11.69 -18.46 14.61
N ILE A 314 -10.47 -18.51 15.12
CA ILE A 314 -9.86 -17.43 15.87
C ILE A 314 -8.75 -16.84 15.01
N ARG A 315 -8.78 -15.52 14.83
CA ARG A 315 -7.72 -14.75 14.17
C ARG A 315 -7.08 -13.81 15.17
N ILE A 316 -5.75 -13.85 15.28
CA ILE A 316 -4.98 -12.85 16.01
C ILE A 316 -4.58 -11.77 15.02
N LYS A 317 -5.15 -10.58 15.19
CA LYS A 317 -5.05 -9.46 14.24
C LYS A 317 -3.77 -8.67 14.48
N GLY A 318 -3.48 -8.37 15.74
CA GLY A 318 -2.31 -7.60 16.13
C GLY A 318 -1.98 -7.67 17.60
N VAL A 319 -0.82 -7.14 17.95
CA VAL A 319 -0.31 -7.05 19.32
C VAL A 319 0.29 -5.68 19.58
N VAL A 320 0.06 -5.15 20.77
CA VAL A 320 0.64 -3.89 21.27
C VAL A 320 1.22 -4.19 22.63
N ALA A 321 2.49 -3.89 22.88
CA ALA A 321 3.13 -4.17 24.16
C ALA A 321 3.91 -2.95 24.63
N ASP A 322 3.87 -2.70 25.94
CA ASP A 322 4.69 -1.70 26.62
C ASP A 322 5.12 -2.21 28.00
N ASP A 323 5.71 -1.34 28.82
CA ASP A 323 6.22 -1.68 30.15
C ASP A 323 5.14 -2.05 31.18
N TYR A 324 3.86 -1.79 30.86
CA TYR A 324 2.70 -1.92 31.75
C TYR A 324 1.76 -3.07 31.38
N GLN A 325 1.55 -3.33 30.08
CA GLN A 325 0.73 -4.44 29.62
C GLN A 325 1.03 -4.84 28.18
N THR A 326 0.57 -6.03 27.81
CA THR A 326 0.56 -6.50 26.43
C THR A 326 -0.89 -6.73 25.99
N LEU A 327 -1.36 -6.01 24.98
CA LEU A 327 -2.68 -6.17 24.39
C LEU A 327 -2.61 -7.05 23.15
N VAL A 328 -3.38 -8.13 23.12
CA VAL A 328 -3.56 -8.97 21.93
C VAL A 328 -4.95 -8.75 21.37
N PHE A 329 -5.03 -8.28 20.12
CA PHE A 329 -6.26 -8.02 19.38
C PHE A 329 -6.64 -9.24 18.55
N TYR A 330 -7.90 -9.60 18.61
CA TYR A 330 -8.40 -10.84 18.04
C TYR A 330 -9.78 -10.69 17.41
N GLU A 331 -10.11 -11.64 16.57
CA GLU A 331 -11.41 -11.82 15.94
C GLU A 331 -11.82 -13.29 16.09
N ILE A 332 -13.06 -13.55 16.51
CA ILE A 332 -13.62 -14.89 16.64
C ILE A 332 -14.85 -14.99 15.76
N GLU A 333 -14.83 -15.95 14.83
CA GLU A 333 -15.89 -16.25 13.87
C GLU A 333 -16.47 -17.64 14.16
N ASP A 334 -17.76 -17.73 14.49
CA ASP A 334 -18.50 -19.00 14.45
C ASP A 334 -18.88 -19.30 13.00
N THR A 335 -18.41 -20.44 12.48
CA THR A 335 -18.66 -20.84 11.09
C THR A 335 -19.92 -21.70 10.94
N ASN A 336 -20.52 -22.13 12.05
CA ASN A 336 -21.66 -23.03 12.09
C ASN A 336 -22.96 -22.36 12.56
N GLU A 337 -22.87 -21.39 13.47
CA GLU A 337 -24.03 -20.74 14.10
C GLU A 337 -23.89 -19.21 14.12
N ASP A 338 -25.01 -18.49 14.27
CA ASP A 338 -25.04 -17.03 14.46
C ASP A 338 -24.73 -16.66 15.92
N LYS A 339 -23.56 -17.06 16.42
CA LYS A 339 -23.09 -16.82 17.80
C LYS A 339 -21.78 -16.05 17.83
N GLN A 340 -21.68 -15.13 18.79
CA GLN A 340 -20.45 -14.40 19.10
C GLN A 340 -19.78 -15.01 20.32
N TYR A 341 -18.46 -15.10 20.29
CA TYR A 341 -17.66 -15.57 21.42
C TYR A 341 -16.56 -14.58 21.75
N VAL A 342 -16.13 -14.60 23.00
CA VAL A 342 -15.07 -13.77 23.55
C VAL A 342 -14.04 -14.63 24.27
N MET A 343 -12.79 -14.17 24.30
CA MET A 343 -11.73 -14.76 25.11
C MET A 343 -11.66 -14.10 26.48
N ASN A 344 -11.41 -14.91 27.51
CA ASN A 344 -11.15 -14.47 28.86
C ASN A 344 -9.77 -14.97 29.30
N PHE A 345 -8.94 -14.09 29.86
CA PHE A 345 -7.59 -14.45 30.29
C PHE A 345 -7.57 -15.51 31.40
N GLU A 346 -8.51 -15.45 32.34
CA GLU A 346 -8.55 -16.41 33.45
C GLU A 346 -9.32 -17.69 33.11
N ASP A 347 -9.89 -17.75 31.90
CA ASP A 347 -10.74 -18.86 31.51
C ASP A 347 -10.54 -19.29 30.05
N GLY A 348 -9.71 -20.33 29.88
CA GLY A 348 -9.48 -20.99 28.60
C GLY A 348 -8.27 -20.49 27.83
N LEU A 349 -7.73 -19.31 28.17
CA LEU A 349 -6.49 -18.78 27.60
C LEU A 349 -5.31 -19.09 28.52
N SER A 350 -4.21 -19.62 27.96
CA SER A 350 -2.96 -19.83 28.68
C SER A 350 -1.75 -19.46 27.83
N ILE A 351 -0.70 -18.98 28.48
CA ILE A 351 0.57 -18.62 27.83
C ILE A 351 1.65 -19.61 28.28
N GLU A 352 2.10 -20.49 27.38
CA GLU A 352 3.02 -21.59 27.74
C GLU A 352 4.34 -21.09 28.33
N ASN A 353 4.86 -20.02 27.75
CA ASN A 353 6.15 -19.43 28.11
C ASN A 353 6.03 -18.16 28.96
N GLU A 354 4.91 -17.98 29.69
CA GLU A 354 4.65 -16.79 30.52
C GLU A 354 5.83 -16.46 31.45
N ARG A 355 6.38 -17.49 32.12
CA ARG A 355 7.50 -17.34 33.07
C ARG A 355 8.83 -16.94 32.43
N GLU A 356 8.98 -17.13 31.13
CA GLU A 356 10.22 -16.86 30.41
C GLU A 356 10.23 -15.45 29.81
N ILE A 357 9.08 -14.92 29.40
CA ILE A 357 8.99 -13.67 28.63
C ILE A 357 8.21 -12.54 29.30
N MET A 358 7.46 -12.80 30.39
CA MET A 358 6.59 -11.81 31.04
C MET A 358 6.95 -11.58 32.52
N LYS A 359 6.71 -10.34 32.98
CA LYS A 359 6.92 -9.93 34.38
C LYS A 359 6.01 -10.71 35.33
N GLN A 360 6.57 -11.27 36.41
CA GLN A 360 5.84 -12.16 37.33
C GLN A 360 5.20 -11.44 38.52
N ASP A 361 5.64 -10.23 38.82
CA ASP A 361 5.18 -9.35 39.90
C ASP A 361 3.99 -8.46 39.50
N THR A 362 3.47 -8.64 38.29
CA THR A 362 2.31 -7.92 37.76
C THR A 362 1.15 -8.87 37.47
N TYR A 363 -0.07 -8.34 37.50
CA TYR A 363 -1.26 -9.06 37.07
C TYR A 363 -1.78 -8.47 35.76
N PRO A 364 -2.29 -9.30 34.85
CA PRO A 364 -2.91 -8.81 33.62
C PRO A 364 -4.15 -7.98 33.95
N ARG A 365 -4.30 -6.87 33.22
CA ARG A 365 -5.46 -6.00 33.39
C ARG A 365 -6.66 -6.63 32.70
N TYR A 366 -7.74 -6.80 33.45
CA TYR A 366 -8.98 -7.31 32.90
C TYR A 366 -9.54 -6.34 31.85
N GLN A 367 -9.77 -6.85 30.63
CA GLN A 367 -10.35 -6.07 29.55
C GLN A 367 -11.81 -6.47 29.39
N PHE A 368 -12.72 -5.56 29.74
CA PHE A 368 -14.14 -5.79 29.53
C PHE A 368 -14.48 -5.77 28.03
N PRO A 369 -15.33 -6.69 27.55
CA PRO A 369 -15.91 -6.63 26.22
C PRO A 369 -16.57 -5.26 25.98
N ASP A 370 -16.27 -4.62 24.84
CA ASP A 370 -16.95 -3.38 24.48
C ASP A 370 -18.35 -3.70 23.92
N LEU A 371 -19.33 -3.69 24.82
CA LEU A 371 -20.74 -3.96 24.54
C LEU A 371 -21.35 -2.98 23.52
N LYS A 372 -20.76 -1.78 23.38
CA LYS A 372 -21.31 -0.70 22.55
C LYS A 372 -20.61 -0.59 21.19
N ALA A 373 -19.54 -1.36 20.95
CA ALA A 373 -18.78 -1.34 19.70
C ALA A 373 -19.66 -1.64 18.48
N GLU A 374 -19.78 -0.67 17.58
CA GLU A 374 -20.60 -0.80 16.35
C GLU A 374 -20.09 -1.91 15.42
N MET A 375 -18.79 -2.22 15.45
CA MET A 375 -18.23 -3.31 14.62
C MET A 375 -18.81 -4.68 15.00
N ASN A 376 -19.01 -4.92 16.30
CA ASN A 376 -19.58 -6.16 16.82
C ASN A 376 -21.10 -6.24 16.60
N LYS A 377 -21.74 -5.19 16.07
CA LYS A 377 -23.16 -5.21 15.66
C LYS A 377 -23.36 -5.53 14.19
N LYS A 378 -22.29 -5.55 13.37
CA LYS A 378 -22.38 -5.77 11.92
C LYS A 378 -22.70 -7.22 11.59
N GLU A 379 -22.01 -8.15 12.23
CA GLU A 379 -22.08 -9.59 11.95
C GLU A 379 -22.44 -10.35 13.23
N LYS A 380 -23.44 -11.23 13.15
CA LYS A 380 -23.97 -11.93 14.33
C LYS A 380 -23.13 -13.10 14.80
N ASN A 381 -22.19 -13.54 13.98
CA ASN A 381 -21.31 -14.67 14.21
C ASN A 381 -19.84 -14.27 14.39
N VAL A 382 -19.52 -12.96 14.31
CA VAL A 382 -18.15 -12.44 14.43
C VAL A 382 -18.06 -11.47 15.59
N TYR A 383 -17.04 -11.64 16.42
CA TYR A 383 -16.70 -10.74 17.51
C TYR A 383 -15.24 -10.28 17.41
N HIS A 384 -15.03 -8.98 17.49
CA HIS A 384 -13.72 -8.34 17.59
C HIS A 384 -13.46 -7.91 19.02
N GLY A 385 -12.30 -8.28 19.55
CA GLY A 385 -11.94 -8.02 20.93
C GLY A 385 -10.44 -7.88 21.14
N LYS A 386 -10.10 -7.59 22.39
CA LYS A 386 -8.72 -7.57 22.87
C LYS A 386 -8.63 -8.23 24.23
N VAL A 387 -7.49 -8.85 24.51
CA VAL A 387 -7.17 -9.43 25.82
C VAL A 387 -5.88 -8.79 26.34
N GLY A 388 -5.90 -8.44 27.63
CA GLY A 388 -4.74 -7.93 28.34
C GLY A 388 -3.92 -9.08 28.90
N LEU A 389 -2.64 -9.12 28.54
CA LEU A 389 -1.62 -9.99 29.09
C LEU A 389 -0.64 -9.15 29.92
N ARG A 390 0.22 -9.84 30.68
CA ARG A 390 1.27 -9.18 31.46
C ARG A 390 2.27 -8.44 30.54
N PRO A 391 2.91 -7.38 31.04
CA PRO A 391 4.01 -6.74 30.34
C PRO A 391 5.18 -7.69 30.11
N LEU A 392 5.89 -7.47 29.01
CA LEU A 392 7.09 -8.25 28.70
C LEU A 392 8.24 -7.88 29.64
N GLU A 393 9.03 -8.89 30.01
CA GLU A 393 10.30 -8.71 30.70
C GLU A 393 11.35 -8.16 29.73
N GLU A 394 11.42 -8.77 28.54
CA GLU A 394 12.39 -8.45 27.48
C GLU A 394 11.81 -7.49 26.42
N GLU A 395 12.68 -6.87 25.62
CA GLU A 395 12.27 -5.91 24.57
C GLU A 395 11.51 -6.56 23.41
N SER A 396 11.72 -7.85 23.15
CA SER A 396 11.01 -8.59 22.11
C SER A 396 10.95 -10.08 22.41
N GLY A 397 9.96 -10.76 21.87
CA GLY A 397 9.77 -12.20 22.08
C GLY A 397 8.69 -12.80 21.20
N VAL A 398 8.36 -14.06 21.48
CA VAL A 398 7.24 -14.78 20.86
C VAL A 398 6.36 -15.31 21.97
N ILE A 399 5.12 -14.86 22.01
CA ILE A 399 4.11 -15.33 22.97
C ILE A 399 3.53 -16.63 22.42
N LYS A 400 3.67 -17.72 23.17
CA LYS A 400 3.06 -19.01 22.85
C LYS A 400 1.71 -19.12 23.54
N MET A 401 0.66 -18.91 22.76
CA MET A 401 -0.69 -18.72 23.25
C MET A 401 -1.55 -19.93 22.91
N ASN A 402 -2.15 -20.55 23.92
CA ASN A 402 -3.06 -21.67 23.78
C ASN A 402 -4.45 -21.28 24.29
N ILE A 403 -5.45 -21.53 23.47
CA ILE A 403 -6.85 -21.31 23.80
C ILE A 403 -7.56 -22.65 23.76
N GLU A 404 -8.18 -23.02 24.88
CA GLU A 404 -8.91 -24.27 25.06
C GLU A 404 -10.43 -24.05 25.19
N ARG A 405 -10.81 -22.84 25.61
CA ARG A 405 -12.20 -22.47 25.88
C ARG A 405 -12.46 -21.01 25.57
N ILE A 406 -13.65 -20.74 25.03
CA ILE A 406 -14.19 -19.41 24.75
C ILE A 406 -15.62 -19.31 25.29
N GLN A 407 -16.06 -18.09 25.58
CA GLN A 407 -17.36 -17.83 26.20
C GLN A 407 -18.29 -17.09 25.25
N GLU A 408 -19.56 -17.51 25.19
CA GLU A 408 -20.60 -16.91 24.36
C GLU A 408 -20.97 -15.53 24.91
N PHE A 409 -21.00 -14.56 24.00
CA PHE A 409 -21.33 -13.18 24.27
C PHE A 409 -22.85 -12.99 24.32
N ALA A 410 -23.34 -12.32 25.36
CA ALA A 410 -24.77 -12.06 25.52
C ALA A 410 -25.21 -10.87 24.64
N LEU A 411 -25.98 -11.14 23.59
CA LEU A 411 -26.48 -10.14 22.64
C LEU A 411 -27.66 -9.28 23.15
N ASP A 412 -28.33 -9.69 24.24
CA ASP A 412 -29.50 -9.01 24.79
C ASP A 412 -29.13 -8.13 26.01
N GLU A 413 -29.51 -6.86 25.97
CA GLU A 413 -29.32 -5.89 27.08
C GLU A 413 -29.90 -6.37 28.42
N GLN A 414 -30.91 -7.25 28.42
CA GLN A 414 -31.45 -7.82 29.66
C GLN A 414 -30.58 -8.96 30.23
N GLU A 415 -29.93 -9.76 29.39
CA GLU A 415 -29.01 -10.83 29.84
C GLU A 415 -27.67 -10.24 30.32
N VAL A 416 -27.20 -9.16 29.69
CA VAL A 416 -25.98 -8.43 30.04
C VAL A 416 -26.00 -7.93 31.50
N ARG A 417 -27.16 -7.47 31.99
CA ARG A 417 -27.33 -6.85 33.32
C ARG A 417 -27.01 -7.77 34.51
N MET A 418 -27.02 -9.08 34.31
CA MET A 418 -26.86 -10.07 35.39
C MET A 418 -25.52 -10.84 35.32
N GLY A 419 -24.72 -10.65 34.25
CA GLY A 419 -23.58 -11.54 33.96
C GLY A 419 -22.39 -10.88 33.27
N PHE A 420 -22.17 -9.57 33.44
CA PHE A 420 -21.05 -8.82 32.84
C PHE A 420 -20.95 -8.95 31.30
N GLY A 421 -22.06 -9.20 30.61
CA GLY A 421 -22.08 -9.41 29.15
C GLY A 421 -21.84 -10.84 28.68
N TYR A 422 -21.78 -11.82 29.59
CA TYR A 422 -21.51 -13.22 29.26
C TYR A 422 -22.73 -14.12 29.51
N ARG A 423 -22.87 -15.17 28.69
CA ARG A 423 -23.80 -16.27 29.00
C ARG A 423 -23.16 -17.27 29.95
N SER A 424 -23.82 -17.52 31.08
CA SER A 424 -23.34 -18.40 32.15
C SER A 424 -23.17 -19.86 31.74
N ASN A 425 -23.91 -20.33 30.72
CA ASN A 425 -23.85 -21.71 30.22
C ASN A 425 -23.37 -21.82 28.76
N GLY A 426 -22.93 -20.72 28.15
CA GLY A 426 -22.52 -20.69 26.74
C GLY A 426 -21.02 -20.81 26.60
N PHE A 427 -20.44 -21.99 26.86
CA PHE A 427 -19.01 -22.22 26.62
C PHE A 427 -18.81 -23.09 25.38
N LYS A 428 -17.76 -22.78 24.61
CA LYS A 428 -17.30 -23.62 23.52
C LYS A 428 -15.84 -23.98 23.75
N THR A 429 -15.52 -25.25 23.58
CA THR A 429 -14.18 -25.80 23.80
C THR A 429 -13.55 -26.17 22.46
N GLY A 430 -12.24 -25.99 22.34
CA GLY A 430 -11.48 -26.36 21.16
C GLY A 430 -9.99 -26.33 21.47
N GLU A 431 -9.17 -26.38 20.44
CA GLU A 431 -7.71 -26.28 20.55
C GLU A 431 -7.24 -25.27 19.51
N TRP A 432 -6.82 -24.09 19.95
CA TRP A 432 -6.23 -23.06 19.09
C TRP A 432 -4.87 -22.65 19.67
N GLU A 433 -3.81 -22.83 18.89
CA GLU A 433 -2.44 -22.52 19.28
C GLU A 433 -1.87 -21.43 18.36
N PHE A 434 -1.16 -20.47 18.96
CA PHE A 434 -0.56 -19.35 18.24
C PHE A 434 0.84 -19.03 18.75
N GLU A 435 1.74 -18.72 17.82
CA GLU A 435 3.04 -18.13 18.12
C GLU A 435 3.01 -16.66 17.69
N VAL A 436 2.74 -15.75 18.64
CA VAL A 436 2.55 -14.33 18.37
C VAL A 436 3.87 -13.58 18.56
N PRO A 437 4.54 -13.13 17.49
CA PRO A 437 5.73 -12.28 17.64
C PRO A 437 5.32 -10.93 18.23
N VAL A 438 6.13 -10.41 19.15
CA VAL A 438 5.85 -9.15 19.84
C VAL A 438 7.13 -8.37 20.09
N THR A 439 7.03 -7.04 20.03
CA THR A 439 8.09 -6.12 20.45
C THR A 439 7.48 -5.06 21.33
N LYS A 440 8.10 -4.87 22.50
CA LYS A 440 7.72 -3.85 23.47
C LYS A 440 8.08 -2.47 22.94
N GLN A 441 7.17 -1.53 23.13
CA GLN A 441 7.35 -0.12 22.81
C GLN A 441 7.70 0.65 24.09
N PRO A 442 8.58 1.67 24.01
CA PRO A 442 8.99 2.43 25.19
C PRO A 442 7.86 3.30 25.72
N SER A 443 7.86 3.53 27.02
CA SER A 443 7.05 4.54 27.70
C SER A 443 7.87 5.82 27.95
N ILE A 444 7.20 6.97 28.00
CA ILE A 444 7.81 8.27 28.33
C ILE A 444 7.32 8.70 29.70
N GLU A 445 8.25 9.04 30.60
CA GLU A 445 7.95 9.49 31.95
C GLU A 445 8.20 11.00 32.10
N TYR A 446 7.26 11.71 32.69
CA TYR A 446 7.34 13.12 33.06
C TYR A 446 7.26 13.25 34.57
N GLU A 447 8.31 13.80 35.17
CA GLU A 447 8.36 14.13 36.59
C GLU A 447 7.46 15.35 36.88
N LEU A 448 6.45 15.17 37.73
CA LEU A 448 5.52 16.24 38.13
C LEU A 448 6.01 16.91 39.42
N ASN A 449 6.31 16.11 40.45
CA ASN A 449 6.73 16.56 41.78
C ASN A 449 5.82 17.63 42.44
N GLU A 450 4.52 17.59 42.12
CA GLU A 450 3.54 18.55 42.60
C GLU A 450 2.89 18.11 43.90
N LYS A 451 2.41 19.08 44.69
CA LYS A 451 1.74 18.81 45.97
C LYS A 451 0.35 19.42 45.99
N ALA A 452 -0.61 18.60 46.41
CA ALA A 452 -1.98 18.99 46.68
C ALA A 452 -2.34 18.72 48.14
N GLU A 453 -3.48 19.23 48.57
CA GLU A 453 -4.02 18.97 49.90
C GLU A 453 -5.49 18.59 49.75
N ILE A 454 -5.87 17.46 50.32
CA ILE A 454 -7.26 17.05 50.42
C ILE A 454 -7.61 17.03 51.90
N GLU A 455 -8.49 17.94 52.32
CA GLU A 455 -9.04 17.91 53.67
C GLU A 455 -7.99 17.94 54.80
N GLY A 456 -6.92 18.71 54.62
CA GLY A 456 -5.80 18.80 55.59
C GLY A 456 -4.69 17.78 55.38
N ILE A 457 -4.87 16.81 54.47
CA ILE A 457 -3.94 15.70 54.25
C ILE A 457 -3.16 15.96 52.96
N PRO A 458 -1.81 15.98 53.00
CA PRO A 458 -1.01 16.24 51.82
C PRO A 458 -1.06 15.05 50.85
N ILE A 459 -1.15 15.35 49.56
CA ILE A 459 -1.03 14.38 48.46
C ILE A 459 0.08 14.85 47.55
N ARG A 460 0.85 13.90 47.00
CA ARG A 460 1.82 14.21 45.94
C ARG A 460 1.35 13.65 44.61
N LEU A 461 1.62 14.39 43.55
CA LEU A 461 1.54 13.93 42.17
C LEU A 461 2.98 13.75 41.71
N ASP A 462 3.41 12.51 41.51
CA ASP A 462 4.81 12.17 41.30
C ASP A 462 5.17 12.23 39.83
N LYS A 463 4.46 11.44 39.01
CA LYS A 463 4.80 11.23 37.61
C LYS A 463 3.56 11.15 36.74
N LEU A 464 3.70 11.63 35.52
CA LEU A 464 2.81 11.31 34.40
C LEU A 464 3.57 10.40 33.45
N ILE A 465 3.01 9.23 33.15
CA ILE A 465 3.63 8.23 32.30
C ILE A 465 2.77 8.02 31.06
N MET A 466 3.36 8.23 29.90
CA MET A 466 2.72 8.04 28.61
C MET A 466 3.23 6.75 27.99
N ALA A 467 2.41 5.71 28.07
CA ALA A 467 2.69 4.44 27.44
C ALA A 467 1.73 4.21 26.26
N PRO A 468 2.13 3.44 25.25
CA PRO A 468 1.30 3.12 24.10
C PRO A 468 -0.11 2.60 24.46
N THR A 469 -0.21 1.78 25.51
CA THR A 469 -1.47 1.12 25.90
C THR A 469 -2.24 1.82 27.03
N ALA A 470 -1.66 2.84 27.69
CA ALA A 470 -2.31 3.63 28.73
C ALA A 470 -1.54 4.89 29.07
N THR A 471 -2.23 5.91 29.57
CA THR A 471 -1.61 7.02 30.29
C THR A 471 -1.78 6.81 31.79
N LEU A 472 -0.74 7.01 32.60
CA LEU A 472 -0.76 6.75 34.04
C LEU A 472 -0.38 8.01 34.83
N LEU A 473 -1.14 8.30 35.87
CA LEU A 473 -0.78 9.27 36.89
C LEU A 473 -0.34 8.50 38.14
N GLU A 474 0.93 8.64 38.50
CA GLU A 474 1.46 8.15 39.77
C GLU A 474 1.29 9.22 40.85
N TYR A 475 0.72 8.82 41.98
CA TYR A 475 0.46 9.71 43.10
C TYR A 475 0.72 8.99 44.43
N GLY A 476 1.11 9.76 45.44
CA GLY A 476 1.39 9.27 46.77
C GLY A 476 0.39 9.80 47.79
N ILE A 477 -0.12 8.90 48.63
CA ILE A 477 -0.89 9.24 49.84
C ILE A 477 -0.10 8.84 51.10
N PRO A 478 -0.16 9.62 52.19
CA PRO A 478 0.55 9.29 53.41
C PRO A 478 -0.07 8.05 54.08
N MET A 479 0.76 7.11 54.52
CA MET A 479 0.32 5.90 55.23
C MET A 479 -0.10 6.19 56.67
N ASP A 480 0.48 7.23 57.27
CA ASP A 480 0.27 7.57 58.68
C ASP A 480 -0.69 8.76 58.84
N GLY A 481 -1.78 8.52 59.55
CA GLY A 481 -2.72 9.53 60.06
C GLY A 481 -3.49 8.95 61.23
N GLN A 482 -3.29 9.49 62.45
CA GLN A 482 -3.80 8.85 63.68
C GLN A 482 -5.32 8.98 63.88
N GLU A 483 -5.98 9.98 63.29
CA GLU A 483 -7.43 10.20 63.49
C GLU A 483 -8.21 10.11 62.17
N LYS A 484 -7.55 10.36 61.04
CA LYS A 484 -8.14 10.39 59.70
C LYS A 484 -7.07 10.05 58.68
N ARG A 485 -7.37 9.12 57.78
CA ARG A 485 -6.50 8.78 56.65
C ARG A 485 -7.30 8.72 55.35
N ILE A 486 -6.61 8.91 54.23
CA ILE A 486 -7.16 8.68 52.90
C ILE A 486 -6.88 7.23 52.55
N ASP A 487 -7.91 6.46 52.20
CA ASP A 487 -7.75 5.08 51.76
C ASP A 487 -7.62 5.01 50.23
N ARG A 488 -8.33 5.89 49.50
CA ARG A 488 -8.29 5.96 48.04
C ARG A 488 -8.70 7.35 47.55
N VAL A 489 -8.04 7.80 46.48
CA VAL A 489 -8.45 8.97 45.72
C VAL A 489 -8.98 8.52 44.36
N GLN A 490 -10.09 9.11 43.93
CA GLN A 490 -10.59 9.01 42.57
C GLN A 490 -10.32 10.33 41.84
N PHE A 491 -9.89 10.22 40.60
CA PHE A 491 -9.65 11.33 39.69
C PHE A 491 -10.71 11.33 38.59
N ASP A 492 -11.01 12.51 38.07
CA ASP A 492 -11.83 12.67 36.87
C ASP A 492 -10.94 12.48 35.63
N ASP A 493 -11.49 12.71 34.43
CA ASP A 493 -10.71 12.73 33.19
C ASP A 493 -9.49 13.66 33.30
N LEU A 494 -8.34 13.20 32.79
CA LEU A 494 -7.12 13.98 32.72
C LEU A 494 -7.20 14.95 31.54
N GLU A 495 -6.77 16.19 31.69
CA GLU A 495 -6.64 17.11 30.55
C GLU A 495 -5.16 17.31 30.21
N VAL A 496 -4.74 16.94 29.00
CA VAL A 496 -3.38 17.10 28.50
C VAL A 496 -3.43 17.98 27.24
N ASN A 497 -2.74 19.12 27.24
CA ASN A 497 -2.76 20.07 26.13
C ASN A 497 -4.19 20.45 25.67
N LYS A 498 -5.14 20.56 26.62
CA LYS A 498 -6.58 20.82 26.39
C LYS A 498 -7.36 19.67 25.75
N VAL A 499 -6.76 18.48 25.67
CA VAL A 499 -7.41 17.25 25.24
C VAL A 499 -7.78 16.44 26.48
N LYS A 500 -9.06 16.08 26.61
CA LYS A 500 -9.51 15.19 27.68
C LYS A 500 -9.13 13.75 27.37
N VAL A 501 -8.52 13.09 28.34
CA VAL A 501 -8.11 11.69 28.33
C VAL A 501 -8.90 10.96 29.40
N LYS A 502 -9.69 9.97 28.98
CA LYS A 502 -10.72 9.38 29.82
C LYS A 502 -10.11 8.60 30.98
N ALA A 503 -10.65 8.76 32.18
CA ALA A 503 -10.25 7.99 33.35
C ALA A 503 -10.76 6.53 33.30
N ASP A 504 -9.89 5.58 33.59
CA ASP A 504 -10.28 4.19 33.81
C ASP A 504 -10.72 4.01 35.28
N GLN A 505 -12.02 4.18 35.50
CA GLN A 505 -12.64 4.17 36.84
C GLN A 505 -12.45 2.84 37.59
N PHE A 506 -12.25 1.74 36.86
CA PHE A 506 -12.08 0.40 37.42
C PHE A 506 -10.62 -0.06 37.42
N GLY A 507 -9.73 0.69 36.77
CA GLY A 507 -8.37 0.29 36.48
C GLY A 507 -7.29 0.68 37.48
N GLY A 508 -7.63 1.36 38.58
CA GLY A 508 -6.66 1.81 39.58
C GLY A 508 -5.98 0.65 40.31
N GLY A 509 -4.65 0.63 40.32
CA GLY A 509 -3.83 -0.44 40.89
C GLY A 509 -2.85 0.06 41.96
N TYR A 510 -2.43 -0.84 42.84
CA TYR A 510 -1.31 -0.60 43.74
C TYR A 510 0.00 -0.72 42.97
N ASN A 511 0.90 0.24 43.12
CA ASN A 511 2.27 0.06 42.66
C ASN A 511 3.03 -0.76 43.71
N TYR A 512 3.13 -2.07 43.51
CA TYR A 512 3.83 -2.98 44.43
C TYR A 512 5.36 -2.83 44.40
N LEU A 513 5.91 -2.01 43.50
CA LEU A 513 7.33 -2.05 43.15
C LEU A 513 8.20 -1.09 43.98
N GLN A 514 7.62 -0.06 44.63
CA GLN A 514 8.41 0.89 45.43
C GLN A 514 7.73 1.20 46.77
N PRO A 515 8.01 0.43 47.84
CA PRO A 515 7.63 0.81 49.19
C PRO A 515 8.46 2.02 49.63
N GLU A 516 7.88 3.21 49.55
CA GLU A 516 8.41 4.39 50.21
C GLU A 516 8.02 4.40 51.70
N PRO A 517 8.95 4.74 52.62
CA PRO A 517 8.60 4.91 54.02
C PRO A 517 7.53 5.99 54.19
N ASN A 518 6.42 5.64 54.85
CA ASN A 518 5.30 6.51 55.22
C ASN A 518 4.43 7.01 54.06
N TRP A 519 4.66 6.55 52.83
CA TRP A 519 3.84 6.90 51.67
C TRP A 519 3.43 5.65 50.89
N GLN A 520 2.16 5.61 50.54
CA GLN A 520 1.59 4.62 49.67
C GLN A 520 1.50 5.20 48.26
N ILE A 521 2.28 4.63 47.34
CA ILE A 521 2.32 5.02 45.94
C ILE A 521 1.26 4.22 45.17
N LEU A 522 0.43 4.94 44.41
CA LEU A 522 -0.72 4.45 43.69
C LEU A 522 -0.69 4.94 42.25
N GLN A 523 -1.34 4.21 41.36
CA GLN A 523 -1.44 4.57 39.95
C GLN A 523 -2.90 4.68 39.52
N MET A 524 -3.23 5.81 38.89
CA MET A 524 -4.49 6.03 38.20
C MET A 524 -4.25 5.86 36.70
N TYR A 525 -5.07 5.04 36.05
CA TYR A 525 -4.97 4.74 34.63
C TYR A 525 -5.98 5.57 33.84
N TYR A 526 -5.56 5.97 32.65
CA TYR A 526 -6.34 6.69 31.67
C TYR A 526 -6.19 6.01 30.31
N ASP A 527 -7.11 6.33 29.39
CA ASP A 527 -6.96 5.99 27.98
C ASP A 527 -5.59 6.47 27.45
N PRO A 528 -5.01 5.81 26.45
CA PRO A 528 -3.73 6.23 25.89
C PRO A 528 -3.84 7.62 25.24
N PHE A 529 -2.87 8.49 25.53
CA PHE A 529 -2.72 9.76 24.87
C PHE A 529 -1.75 9.67 23.67
N TYR A 530 -2.21 10.07 22.48
CA TYR A 530 -1.44 10.02 21.22
C TYR A 530 -1.16 11.42 20.64
N GLY A 531 -1.20 12.46 21.47
CA GLY A 531 -1.01 13.85 21.06
C GLY A 531 0.46 14.27 20.94
N GLU A 532 0.65 15.57 20.71
CA GLU A 532 1.97 16.21 20.83
C GLU A 532 2.51 16.07 22.27
N GLU A 533 3.81 16.29 22.43
CA GLU A 533 4.46 16.28 23.74
C GLU A 533 3.67 17.14 24.74
N PRO A 534 3.39 16.64 25.96
CA PRO A 534 2.58 17.36 26.92
C PRO A 534 3.32 18.59 27.43
N GLU A 535 2.71 19.77 27.27
CA GLU A 535 3.19 21.05 27.80
C GLU A 535 2.37 21.44 29.04
N ASP A 536 1.05 21.22 29.01
CA ASP A 536 0.13 21.55 30.09
C ASP A 536 -0.69 20.32 30.49
N VAL A 537 -0.76 20.04 31.80
CA VAL A 537 -1.55 18.95 32.37
C VAL A 537 -2.46 19.48 33.47
N ILE A 538 -3.75 19.12 33.41
CA ILE A 538 -4.71 19.42 34.49
C ILE A 538 -5.19 18.09 35.07
N VAL A 539 -4.89 17.90 36.35
CA VAL A 539 -5.38 16.79 37.15
C VAL A 539 -6.57 17.29 37.96
N GLN A 540 -7.74 16.68 37.73
CA GLN A 540 -8.96 17.00 38.47
C GLN A 540 -9.28 15.88 39.46
N PHE A 541 -9.44 16.26 40.74
CA PHE A 541 -9.90 15.33 41.76
C PHE A 541 -11.41 15.14 41.64
N HIS A 542 -11.88 13.91 41.89
CA HIS A 542 -13.29 13.55 41.80
C HIS A 542 -13.91 13.24 43.16
N SER A 543 -13.28 12.32 43.90
CA SER A 543 -13.71 11.97 45.25
C SER A 543 -12.54 11.39 46.06
N ALA A 544 -12.67 11.37 47.38
CA ALA A 544 -11.74 10.67 48.25
C ALA A 544 -12.49 9.85 49.30
N TYR A 545 -12.00 8.64 49.53
CA TYR A 545 -12.47 7.75 50.59
C TYR A 545 -11.56 7.89 51.79
N PHE A 546 -12.17 8.05 52.95
CA PHE A 546 -11.50 8.26 54.23
C PHE A 546 -11.90 7.21 55.23
N SER A 547 -10.93 6.74 56.00
CA SER A 547 -11.15 6.04 57.25
C SER A 547 -10.87 7.00 58.41
N PHE A 548 -11.80 7.03 59.36
CA PHE A 548 -11.67 7.77 60.60
C PHE A 548 -11.47 6.78 61.74
N GLU A 549 -10.48 7.04 62.60
CA GLU A 549 -10.27 6.26 63.81
C GLU A 549 -11.02 6.95 64.96
N ASP A 550 -12.04 6.28 65.50
CA ASP A 550 -12.87 6.81 66.58
C ASP A 550 -13.40 5.65 67.44
N HIS A 551 -12.81 5.50 68.63
CA HIS A 551 -13.05 4.37 69.52
C HIS A 551 -14.21 4.63 70.47
N LYS A 552 -15.23 3.78 70.40
CA LYS A 552 -16.39 3.81 71.31
C LYS A 552 -16.87 2.40 71.63
N SER A 553 -16.90 2.10 72.92
CA SER A 553 -17.45 0.84 73.44
C SER A 553 -18.88 1.02 73.92
N ILE A 554 -19.76 0.09 73.55
CA ILE A 554 -21.18 0.08 73.92
C ILE A 554 -21.49 -1.28 74.56
N GLU A 555 -21.98 -1.26 75.80
CA GLU A 555 -22.40 -2.49 76.48
C GLU A 555 -23.67 -3.06 75.84
N LEU A 556 -23.69 -4.37 75.64
CA LEU A 556 -24.81 -5.14 75.11
C LEU A 556 -25.45 -5.93 76.24
N ASP A 557 -26.72 -5.68 76.54
CA ASP A 557 -27.46 -6.45 77.54
C ASP A 557 -28.50 -7.34 76.87
N VAL A 558 -28.20 -8.63 76.74
CA VAL A 558 -29.12 -9.63 76.14
C VAL A 558 -30.43 -9.81 76.89
N ASN A 559 -30.54 -9.29 78.13
CA ASN A 559 -31.76 -9.39 78.94
C ASN A 559 -32.69 -8.18 78.78
N GLN A 560 -32.23 -7.10 78.15
CA GLN A 560 -33.06 -5.92 77.87
C GLN A 560 -33.85 -6.08 76.57
N PRO A 561 -35.06 -5.48 76.48
CA PRO A 561 -35.82 -5.50 75.25
C PRO A 561 -35.07 -4.75 74.14
N TYR A 562 -35.09 -5.32 72.94
CA TYR A 562 -34.59 -4.68 71.73
C TYR A 562 -35.72 -3.91 71.00
N PRO A 563 -35.42 -2.87 70.21
CA PRO A 563 -34.08 -2.36 69.88
C PRO A 563 -33.40 -1.62 71.04
N GLN A 564 -32.07 -1.73 71.11
CA GLN A 564 -31.22 -0.91 71.99
C GLN A 564 -30.48 0.11 71.13
N THR A 565 -30.67 1.41 71.41
CA THR A 565 -30.17 2.50 70.56
C THR A 565 -29.07 3.33 71.21
N PHE A 566 -28.15 3.84 70.42
CA PHE A 566 -27.10 4.75 70.88
C PHE A 566 -26.72 5.76 69.79
N GLU A 567 -26.29 6.95 70.21
CA GLU A 567 -25.81 8.00 69.31
C GLU A 567 -24.34 7.76 68.91
N TYR A 568 -24.02 7.82 67.62
CA TYR A 568 -22.64 7.79 67.13
C TYR A 568 -22.50 8.54 65.81
N ALA A 569 -21.44 9.34 65.68
CA ALA A 569 -21.09 10.09 64.48
C ALA A 569 -22.27 10.84 63.79
N GLY A 570 -23.24 11.35 64.57
CA GLY A 570 -24.35 12.16 64.09
C GLY A 570 -25.61 11.39 63.66
N SER A 571 -25.68 10.09 63.91
CA SER A 571 -26.87 9.26 63.67
C SER A 571 -27.19 8.35 64.87
N THR A 572 -28.46 7.97 65.02
CA THR A 572 -28.87 6.92 65.96
C THR A 572 -28.63 5.54 65.35
N ILE A 573 -27.80 4.73 65.98
CA ILE A 573 -27.59 3.32 65.61
C ILE A 573 -28.43 2.45 66.54
N SER A 574 -29.02 1.40 65.99
CA SER A 574 -29.85 0.43 66.69
C SER A 574 -29.20 -0.95 66.68
N ILE A 575 -29.18 -1.62 67.83
CA ILE A 575 -29.05 -3.07 67.89
C ILE A 575 -30.47 -3.61 67.94
N ASP A 576 -30.93 -4.17 66.83
CA ASP A 576 -32.33 -4.59 66.69
C ASP A 576 -32.59 -5.94 67.33
N LYS A 577 -31.57 -6.80 67.38
CA LYS A 577 -31.73 -8.17 67.82
C LYS A 577 -30.41 -8.85 68.14
N VAL A 578 -30.39 -9.64 69.21
CA VAL A 578 -29.35 -10.63 69.50
C VAL A 578 -30.00 -11.98 69.77
N GLU A 579 -29.71 -12.97 68.93
CA GLU A 579 -30.16 -14.36 69.07
C GLU A 579 -29.00 -15.26 69.46
N VAL A 580 -28.89 -15.56 70.75
CA VAL A 580 -27.87 -16.49 71.27
C VAL A 580 -28.19 -17.91 70.80
N GLY A 581 -27.30 -18.48 69.97
CA GLY A 581 -27.52 -19.74 69.27
C GLY A 581 -26.23 -20.39 68.78
N GLN A 582 -26.38 -21.22 67.73
CA GLN A 582 -25.28 -21.82 66.95
C GLN A 582 -25.60 -21.64 65.45
N PRO A 583 -25.13 -20.56 64.81
CA PRO A 583 -24.36 -19.44 65.38
C PRO A 583 -25.21 -18.48 66.21
N THR A 584 -24.54 -17.55 66.91
CA THR A 584 -25.22 -16.39 67.51
C THR A 584 -25.36 -15.27 66.49
N THR A 585 -26.57 -14.74 66.33
CA THR A 585 -26.85 -13.69 65.34
C THR A 585 -27.01 -12.33 66.02
N VAL A 586 -26.34 -11.31 65.51
CA VAL A 586 -26.46 -9.92 65.95
C VAL A 586 -26.87 -9.05 64.76
N VAL A 587 -27.95 -8.29 64.92
CA VAL A 587 -28.47 -7.37 63.90
C VAL A 587 -28.27 -5.94 64.37
N ILE A 588 -27.48 -5.17 63.62
CA ILE A 588 -27.22 -3.76 63.86
C ILE A 588 -27.75 -2.99 62.66
N SER A 589 -28.59 -1.99 62.89
CA SER A 589 -29.15 -1.15 61.82
C SER A 589 -28.92 0.33 62.05
N ASN A 590 -28.89 1.07 60.95
CA ASN A 590 -28.88 2.51 60.90
C ASN A 590 -29.49 3.00 59.57
N HIS A 591 -30.79 3.27 59.60
CA HIS A 591 -31.55 3.73 58.44
C HIS A 591 -31.58 5.27 58.28
N GLU A 592 -31.00 6.02 59.22
CA GLU A 592 -30.93 7.48 59.13
C GLU A 592 -29.72 7.90 58.29
N ILE A 593 -29.96 8.38 57.06
CA ILE A 593 -28.86 8.68 56.10
C ILE A 593 -28.57 10.18 55.99
N GLU A 594 -29.60 11.04 56.00
CA GLU A 594 -29.45 12.47 55.67
C GLU A 594 -28.43 13.24 56.54
N ASN A 595 -28.27 12.87 57.81
CA ASN A 595 -27.36 13.54 58.75
C ASN A 595 -26.16 12.67 59.18
N ARG A 596 -26.05 11.47 58.62
CA ARG A 596 -25.03 10.47 58.98
C ARG A 596 -23.70 10.84 58.35
N LYS A 597 -22.64 10.86 59.15
CA LYS A 597 -21.27 11.22 58.70
C LYS A 597 -20.51 10.08 58.01
N PHE A 598 -21.09 8.90 57.92
CA PHE A 598 -20.38 7.68 57.51
C PHE A 598 -21.22 6.78 56.62
N GLU A 599 -20.55 5.98 55.82
CA GLU A 599 -21.12 5.04 54.87
C GLU A 599 -21.09 3.63 55.46
N THR A 600 -19.99 3.29 56.12
CA THR A 600 -19.76 1.98 56.74
C THR A 600 -19.13 2.15 58.13
N LEU A 601 -19.54 1.33 59.09
CA LEU A 601 -18.95 1.29 60.43
C LEU A 601 -17.81 0.28 60.50
N HIS A 602 -16.81 0.60 61.31
CA HIS A 602 -15.74 -0.33 61.66
C HIS A 602 -15.91 -0.73 63.13
N PHE A 603 -16.22 -2.00 63.37
CA PHE A 603 -16.54 -2.49 64.70
C PHE A 603 -16.24 -3.97 64.86
N ASN A 604 -16.00 -4.38 66.11
CA ASN A 604 -15.93 -5.76 66.54
C ASN A 604 -16.92 -6.03 67.68
N ILE A 605 -17.29 -7.29 67.87
CA ILE A 605 -18.12 -7.72 69.00
C ILE A 605 -17.23 -8.47 69.99
N VAL A 606 -17.36 -8.16 71.27
CA VAL A 606 -16.64 -8.83 72.37
C VAL A 606 -17.62 -9.66 73.18
N GLY A 607 -17.27 -10.93 73.40
CA GLY A 607 -18.06 -11.88 74.20
C GLY A 607 -17.91 -11.67 75.70
N GLU A 608 -18.73 -12.37 76.49
CA GLU A 608 -18.61 -12.37 77.97
C GLU A 608 -17.25 -12.86 78.48
N ASP A 609 -16.54 -13.68 77.71
CA ASP A 609 -15.20 -14.18 78.02
C ASP A 609 -14.08 -13.16 77.74
N GLU A 610 -14.44 -11.92 77.40
CA GLU A 610 -13.54 -10.82 77.03
C GLU A 610 -12.70 -11.11 75.77
N ASN A 611 -13.09 -12.12 74.98
CA ASN A 611 -12.48 -12.40 73.69
C ASN A 611 -13.38 -11.93 72.55
N GLU A 612 -12.78 -11.65 71.41
CA GLU A 612 -13.48 -11.45 70.15
C GLU A 612 -13.93 -12.81 69.61
N PRO A 613 -15.25 -13.10 69.52
CA PRO A 613 -15.74 -14.34 68.97
C PRO A 613 -15.39 -14.44 67.49
N ILE A 614 -15.15 -15.66 67.00
CA ILE A 614 -14.89 -15.89 65.59
C ILE A 614 -16.17 -15.57 64.79
N SER A 615 -16.13 -14.59 63.90
CA SER A 615 -17.20 -14.36 62.93
C SER A 615 -17.13 -15.44 61.84
N ILE A 616 -18.24 -16.13 61.57
CA ILE A 616 -18.38 -17.08 60.45
C ILE A 616 -19.14 -16.49 59.26
N GLY A 617 -19.62 -15.26 59.38
CA GLY A 617 -20.30 -14.57 58.30
C GLY A 617 -20.81 -13.19 58.72
N MET A 618 -20.81 -12.26 57.77
CA MET A 618 -21.47 -10.96 57.89
C MET A 618 -22.23 -10.69 56.59
N GLU A 619 -23.54 -10.55 56.70
CA GLU A 619 -24.39 -10.08 55.62
C GLU A 619 -24.68 -8.58 55.85
N THR A 620 -24.73 -7.81 54.76
CA THR A 620 -25.01 -6.37 54.83
C THR A 620 -26.11 -5.99 53.87
N GLU A 621 -27.04 -5.16 54.32
CA GLU A 621 -27.97 -4.45 53.44
C GLU A 621 -27.59 -2.98 53.34
N GLY A 622 -27.96 -2.33 52.25
CA GLY A 622 -27.61 -0.95 52.03
C GLY A 622 -28.40 -0.30 50.90
N VAL A 623 -28.21 1.01 50.78
CA VAL A 623 -28.77 1.81 49.70
C VAL A 623 -27.68 2.63 49.03
N ILE A 624 -27.89 2.96 47.77
CA ILE A 624 -27.03 3.86 47.03
C ILE A 624 -27.64 5.25 47.05
N VAL A 625 -26.82 6.27 47.28
CA VAL A 625 -27.26 7.66 47.26
C VAL A 625 -26.39 8.42 46.26
N ASP A 626 -27.01 9.13 45.33
CA ASP A 626 -26.28 10.00 44.39
C ASP A 626 -25.89 11.34 45.02
N LYS A 627 -25.09 12.13 44.31
CA LYS A 627 -24.65 13.44 44.79
C LYS A 627 -25.79 14.43 45.08
N ASN A 628 -26.97 14.21 44.50
CA ASN A 628 -28.16 15.05 44.69
C ASN A 628 -29.06 14.54 45.83
N GLY A 629 -28.67 13.46 46.51
CA GLY A 629 -29.40 12.87 47.63
C GLY A 629 -30.50 11.90 47.22
N VAL A 630 -30.59 11.50 45.95
CA VAL A 630 -31.57 10.50 45.51
C VAL A 630 -31.11 9.12 45.96
N GLN A 631 -32.00 8.39 46.62
CA GLN A 631 -31.73 7.03 47.10
C GLN A 631 -32.19 5.98 46.08
N TYR A 632 -31.38 4.94 45.92
CA TYR A 632 -31.61 3.83 45.02
C TYR A 632 -31.48 2.51 45.78
N ASP A 633 -32.44 1.62 45.54
CA ASP A 633 -32.41 0.25 46.05
C ASP A 633 -31.44 -0.60 45.21
N MET A 634 -30.43 -1.16 45.86
CA MET A 634 -29.43 -2.03 45.24
C MET A 634 -29.99 -3.33 44.70
N ASN A 635 -31.08 -3.81 45.30
CA ASN A 635 -31.77 -5.02 44.88
C ASN A 635 -32.77 -4.77 43.74
N SER A 636 -32.90 -3.51 43.30
CA SER A 636 -33.78 -3.17 42.19
C SER A 636 -33.25 -3.73 40.86
N PRO A 637 -34.03 -4.55 40.14
CA PRO A 637 -33.61 -5.11 38.85
C PRO A 637 -33.47 -4.05 37.73
N THR A 638 -33.91 -2.82 37.99
CA THR A 638 -33.82 -1.71 37.03
C THR A 638 -32.69 -0.74 37.31
N LEU A 639 -31.87 -0.97 38.34
CA LEU A 639 -30.78 -0.08 38.70
C LEU A 639 -29.69 -0.08 37.62
N ASP A 640 -29.31 1.12 37.17
CA ASP A 640 -28.28 1.33 36.15
C ASP A 640 -27.13 2.14 36.74
N TYR A 641 -26.11 1.44 37.23
CA TYR A 641 -24.97 2.02 37.94
C TYR A 641 -24.21 3.07 37.11
N GLU A 642 -24.16 2.93 35.77
CA GLU A 642 -23.46 3.89 34.88
C GLU A 642 -24.13 5.26 34.85
N LYS A 643 -25.42 5.35 35.21
CA LYS A 643 -26.18 6.61 35.19
C LYS A 643 -26.21 7.33 36.53
N ILE A 644 -25.73 6.70 37.60
CA ILE A 644 -25.76 7.29 38.93
C ILE A 644 -24.56 8.22 39.08
N GLU A 645 -24.82 9.49 39.32
CA GLU A 645 -23.76 10.48 39.43
C GLU A 645 -23.11 10.43 40.82
N GLN A 646 -21.85 9.97 40.86
CA GLN A 646 -21.03 9.83 42.06
C GLN A 646 -21.71 9.03 43.20
N PRO A 647 -22.02 7.74 42.98
CA PRO A 647 -22.79 6.93 43.93
C PRO A 647 -22.04 6.72 45.25
N ARG A 648 -22.73 6.93 46.37
CA ARG A 648 -22.28 6.58 47.72
C ARG A 648 -23.08 5.39 48.23
N HIS A 649 -22.38 4.37 48.71
CA HIS A 649 -23.00 3.18 49.26
C HIS A 649 -23.12 3.30 50.79
N PHE A 650 -24.34 3.40 51.30
CA PHE A 650 -24.60 3.44 52.74
C PHE A 650 -25.06 2.07 53.21
N VAL A 651 -24.29 1.46 54.11
CA VAL A 651 -24.70 0.22 54.78
C VAL A 651 -25.75 0.57 55.83
N THR A 652 -26.95 0.04 55.67
CA THR A 652 -28.07 0.25 56.60
C THR A 652 -28.15 -0.85 57.63
N ASP A 653 -27.76 -2.08 57.29
CA ASP A 653 -27.89 -3.24 58.16
C ASP A 653 -26.62 -4.07 58.15
N HIS A 654 -26.22 -4.54 59.33
CA HIS A 654 -25.16 -5.52 59.53
C HIS A 654 -25.76 -6.71 60.28
N ILE A 655 -25.73 -7.89 59.64
CA ILE A 655 -26.20 -9.15 60.20
C ILE A 655 -24.97 -10.03 60.42
N LEU A 656 -24.50 -10.10 61.66
CA LEU A 656 -23.32 -10.87 62.03
C LEU A 656 -23.71 -12.25 62.53
N MET A 657 -22.92 -13.26 62.13
CA MET A 657 -23.03 -14.63 62.61
C MET A 657 -21.73 -15.00 63.36
N LEU A 658 -21.84 -15.14 64.67
CA LEU A 658 -20.72 -15.45 65.57
C LEU A 658 -20.69 -16.95 65.88
N ASP A 659 -19.53 -17.56 65.67
CA ASP A 659 -19.28 -18.98 65.89
C ASP A 659 -19.01 -19.31 67.35
N GLY A 660 -19.48 -20.48 67.77
CA GLY A 660 -19.32 -21.00 69.12
C GLY A 660 -20.62 -21.43 69.79
N ASN A 661 -20.48 -22.31 70.79
CA ASN A 661 -21.59 -22.78 71.60
C ASN A 661 -22.11 -21.64 72.50
N LYS A 662 -23.20 -20.97 72.10
CA LYS A 662 -23.88 -19.93 72.91
C LYS A 662 -22.96 -18.76 73.27
N VAL A 663 -22.31 -18.17 72.27
CA VAL A 663 -21.61 -16.90 72.45
C VAL A 663 -22.61 -15.85 72.94
N ILE A 664 -22.32 -15.19 74.04
CA ILE A 664 -23.13 -14.08 74.55
C ILE A 664 -22.36 -12.79 74.28
N PRO A 665 -22.81 -11.96 73.31
CA PRO A 665 -22.24 -10.65 73.07
C PRO A 665 -22.37 -9.77 74.32
N LYS A 666 -21.26 -9.21 74.77
CA LYS A 666 -21.19 -8.32 75.94
C LYS A 666 -20.96 -6.87 75.54
N ARG A 667 -20.19 -6.63 74.48
CA ARG A 667 -19.82 -5.28 74.06
C ARG A 667 -19.70 -5.18 72.55
N LEU A 668 -20.16 -4.06 72.00
CA LEU A 668 -19.85 -3.61 70.65
C LEU A 668 -18.74 -2.57 70.74
N ASP A 669 -17.58 -2.88 70.18
CA ASP A 669 -16.44 -1.97 70.14
C ASP A 669 -16.34 -1.38 68.74
N LEU A 670 -16.79 -0.13 68.61
CA LEU A 670 -16.54 0.69 67.42
C LEU A 670 -15.10 1.18 67.48
N TYR A 671 -14.36 1.03 66.40
CA TYR A 671 -13.00 1.57 66.26
C TYR A 671 -12.88 2.62 65.14
N GLY A 672 -13.98 2.89 64.43
CA GLY A 672 -14.00 3.93 63.43
C GLY A 672 -15.14 3.80 62.42
N TYR A 673 -15.01 4.54 61.34
CA TYR A 673 -15.93 4.49 60.21
C TYR A 673 -15.28 4.94 58.91
N SER A 674 -15.89 4.57 57.79
CA SER A 674 -15.51 5.03 56.45
C SER A 674 -16.47 6.09 55.93
N SER A 675 -15.94 7.10 55.25
CA SER A 675 -16.75 8.08 54.52
C SER A 675 -16.11 8.56 53.23
N MET A 676 -16.93 8.85 52.22
CA MET A 676 -16.52 9.43 50.96
C MET A 676 -16.86 10.93 50.93
N LYS A 677 -15.95 11.73 50.38
CA LYS A 677 -16.20 13.14 50.06
C LYS A 677 -16.01 13.40 48.57
N TYR A 678 -16.90 14.21 48.01
CA TYR A 678 -16.75 14.77 46.68
C TYR A 678 -15.71 15.89 46.68
N LEU A 679 -14.97 15.99 45.58
CA LEU A 679 -13.90 16.96 45.39
C LEU A 679 -14.11 17.67 44.04
N ASP A 680 -13.82 18.96 44.01
CA ASP A 680 -13.87 19.79 42.80
C ASP A 680 -12.51 20.46 42.51
N ASP A 681 -11.49 20.14 43.30
CA ASP A 681 -10.16 20.74 43.19
C ASP A 681 -9.45 20.26 41.92
N GLN A 682 -8.69 21.18 41.30
CA GLN A 682 -7.87 20.90 40.13
C GLN A 682 -6.45 21.42 40.35
N VAL A 683 -5.48 20.65 39.88
CA VAL A 683 -4.06 21.02 39.89
C VAL A 683 -3.61 21.20 38.45
N LYS A 684 -3.03 22.36 38.15
CA LYS A 684 -2.48 22.67 36.82
C LYS A 684 -0.97 22.57 36.90
N ILE A 685 -0.40 21.79 35.99
CA ILE A 685 1.02 21.43 35.97
C ILE A 685 1.56 21.81 34.59
N SER A 686 2.67 22.54 34.57
CA SER A 686 3.41 22.88 33.36
C SER A 686 4.59 21.92 33.24
N LEU A 687 4.76 21.31 32.08
CA LEU A 687 5.87 20.42 31.75
C LEU A 687 6.79 21.19 30.78
N ASP A 688 7.93 21.64 31.30
CA ASP A 688 8.93 22.44 30.57
C ASP A 688 9.95 21.58 29.80
#